data_AF-A0A819FI07-F1
#
_entry.id   AF-A0A819FI07-F1
#
_cell.length_a   1.000
_cell.length_b   1.000
_cell.length_c   1.000
_cell.angle_alpha   90.00
_cell.angle_beta   90.00
_cell.angle_gamma   90.00
#
_symmetry.space_group_name_H-M   'P 1'
#
loop_
_entity.id
_entity.type
_entity.pdbx_description
1 polymer ?
#
loop_
_entity_poly.entity_id
_entity_poly.type
_entity_poly.pdbx_seq_one_letter_code
_entity_poly.pdbx_strand_id
1 'polypeptide(L)'
;MSLTTRKYPSNKSNSHRRYILESAIHSNDNPPNRVNPNKYQIKSSINEENDDPYVQELLKRDIDFSKIDQQQQPTIQILNINKNSQNVSYNRDNFKQRIINPSQNYLIIKNKTNQYPAISSSQLNYPTKNSNNINSRRIKLNEEESLIQQQKNSFHYKRPQQNNTNGQKDMNINHGKTEKKNIWNLFSGKEKRNIFIYMLGIMLYKFGLEAFNGSIVSLATNRYDRDALHSGSTARTFEKVGLLVGVNQACQCIGSILIAPLIKRWSTRTVLSISIFLFALFTALLMIIDAVTGGKIKPKNLHPMYEHSYSYYGNYPTNLIIPIYCLTGIAYGMVELIRRIIPQDIVGSDEEKLKRMDAFVHIFYEMAGVSGAFMTGLVLIPRLGNNYAFIITPILFTLSSIVWFFLHLTGDKTNISNDDIPGGNENKKTNYFKAIIKGFILFGQSVYLGGKIIFQNRKYFWLFPCYSLQLYVHRYIENGIAPQIAKRYLNNSEWSQIIVGGSNFGELLGAIAVFFLTKKIRSPIFWLRLDCILLLIVWYIPFYNPSSVSIKHAWLIALSFLPFGFGSAGDDVSLNAHIQSVLSKPELKNKDISSLGSVMAFLYSSYIILYAILNPLLGKYIDSVYNTNQTIRPALIYTGGVQITIISFIIAISTFIPRNSFKLNPSLE
;
A
#
# COMPACT_ATOMS: atom_id res chain seq x y z
N MET A 1 14.47 -52.93 -14.24
CA MET A 1 15.41 -54.07 -14.37
C MET A 1 16.08 -53.95 -15.74
N SER A 2 17.43 -53.97 -15.83
CA SER A 2 18.28 -53.90 -17.05
C SER A 2 18.02 -52.76 -18.06
N LEU A 3 18.84 -51.73 -18.28
CA LEU A 3 20.25 -51.65 -18.75
C LEU A 3 20.51 -52.19 -20.18
N THR A 4 20.83 -51.30 -21.13
CA THR A 4 22.12 -51.19 -21.89
C THR A 4 22.01 -50.15 -23.04
N THR A 5 22.57 -48.94 -22.91
CA THR A 5 23.87 -48.46 -23.49
C THR A 5 23.96 -48.29 -25.01
N ARG A 6 24.18 -47.03 -25.46
CA ARG A 6 25.00 -46.69 -26.64
C ARG A 6 26.00 -45.59 -26.26
N LYS A 7 27.26 -45.73 -26.71
CA LYS A 7 28.34 -44.73 -26.60
C LYS A 7 28.68 -44.20 -27.99
N TYR A 8 29.07 -42.92 -28.03
CA TYR A 8 30.03 -42.20 -28.91
C TYR A 8 30.56 -42.83 -30.21
N PRO A 9 30.89 -41.96 -31.18
CA PRO A 9 32.32 -41.63 -31.33
C PRO A 9 32.67 -40.16 -31.06
N SER A 10 33.95 -39.93 -30.79
CA SER A 10 34.59 -38.64 -30.51
C SER A 10 35.15 -37.98 -31.78
N ASN A 11 35.29 -36.65 -31.79
CA ASN A 11 36.50 -36.07 -32.40
C ASN A 11 36.97 -34.75 -31.79
N LYS A 12 38.27 -34.48 -31.95
CA LYS A 12 39.10 -33.44 -31.30
C LYS A 12 38.72 -32.02 -31.79
N SER A 13 38.57 -31.04 -30.89
CA SER A 13 39.63 -30.15 -30.39
C SER A 13 40.42 -29.40 -31.49
N ASN A 14 40.22 -28.09 -31.57
CA ASN A 14 41.31 -27.15 -31.87
C ASN A 14 41.08 -25.81 -31.16
N SER A 15 42.14 -25.29 -30.56
CA SER A 15 42.19 -24.00 -29.87
C SER A 15 43.36 -23.18 -30.42
N HIS A 16 43.25 -21.84 -30.33
CA HIS A 16 44.27 -20.79 -30.47
C HIS A 16 43.92 -19.73 -31.53
N ARG A 17 43.78 -18.48 -31.08
CA ARG A 17 44.87 -17.48 -31.18
C ARG A 17 44.51 -16.21 -30.40
N ARG A 18 45.24 -15.95 -29.31
CA ARG A 18 45.54 -14.59 -28.85
C ARG A 18 46.80 -14.13 -29.58
N TYR A 19 46.91 -12.85 -29.92
CA TYR A 19 48.20 -12.20 -30.12
C TYR A 19 48.26 -10.94 -29.27
N ILE A 20 49.19 -10.95 -28.33
CA ILE A 20 49.83 -9.78 -27.74
C ILE A 20 51.23 -9.77 -28.35
N LEU A 21 51.76 -8.60 -28.69
CA LEU A 21 53.15 -8.45 -29.08
C LEU A 21 53.65 -7.08 -28.60
N GLU A 22 54.46 -7.12 -27.54
CA GLU A 22 55.29 -6.01 -27.08
C GLU A 22 56.75 -6.27 -27.48
N SER A 23 57.55 -5.20 -27.36
CA SER A 23 59.02 -5.17 -27.39
C SER A 23 59.73 -5.33 -28.74
N ALA A 24 60.27 -4.20 -29.21
CA ALA A 24 61.62 -4.12 -29.76
C ALA A 24 62.27 -2.85 -29.20
N ILE A 25 63.39 -3.00 -28.50
CA ILE A 25 64.17 -1.90 -27.92
C ILE A 25 65.32 -1.58 -28.88
N HIS A 26 65.51 -0.31 -29.20
CA HIS A 26 66.85 0.20 -29.49
C HIS A 26 67.00 1.65 -29.00
N SER A 27 68.09 1.86 -28.26
CA SER A 27 68.52 3.12 -27.66
C SER A 27 69.19 4.06 -28.67
N ASN A 28 69.01 5.37 -28.49
CA ASN A 28 70.11 6.33 -28.64
C ASN A 28 69.80 7.66 -27.92
N ASP A 29 70.87 8.34 -27.49
CA ASP A 29 70.81 9.38 -26.46
C ASP A 29 70.69 10.84 -26.95
N ASN A 30 70.27 11.67 -26.00
CA ASN A 30 70.48 13.12 -25.84
C ASN A 30 69.58 14.17 -26.56
N PRO A 31 69.12 15.20 -25.81
CA PRO A 31 68.44 16.42 -26.31
C PRO A 31 69.48 17.59 -26.41
N PRO A 32 69.12 18.90 -26.49
CA PRO A 32 67.82 19.55 -26.71
C PRO A 32 67.82 20.62 -27.84
N ASN A 33 66.66 21.19 -28.19
CA ASN A 33 66.50 22.66 -28.29
C ASN A 33 65.05 23.16 -28.43
N ARG A 34 64.86 24.44 -28.09
CA ARG A 34 63.58 25.19 -28.13
C ARG A 34 63.23 25.65 -29.56
N VAL A 35 61.94 25.92 -29.84
CA VAL A 35 61.41 27.23 -30.34
C VAL A 35 59.88 27.18 -30.61
N ASN A 36 59.25 28.35 -30.40
CA ASN A 36 57.85 28.79 -30.45
C ASN A 36 56.73 28.09 -31.29
N PRO A 37 55.45 28.31 -30.91
CA PRO A 37 54.27 27.91 -31.67
C PRO A 37 53.81 28.98 -32.69
N ASN A 38 53.19 28.55 -33.81
CA ASN A 38 52.04 29.20 -34.47
C ASN A 38 51.62 28.47 -35.77
N LYS A 39 50.34 28.65 -36.16
CA LYS A 39 49.70 28.27 -37.45
C LYS A 39 49.63 26.78 -37.86
N TYR A 40 48.43 26.21 -37.75
CA TYR A 40 47.72 25.45 -38.80
C TYR A 40 46.22 25.68 -38.54
N GLN A 41 45.49 26.51 -39.30
CA GLN A 41 44.90 26.21 -40.62
C GLN A 41 44.43 24.76 -40.76
N ILE A 42 43.15 24.52 -40.43
CA ILE A 42 42.42 23.31 -40.81
C ILE A 42 41.72 23.60 -42.15
N LYS A 43 42.13 22.88 -43.19
CA LYS A 43 41.40 22.81 -44.46
C LYS A 43 40.18 21.91 -44.29
N SER A 44 39.10 22.26 -44.97
CA SER A 44 37.98 21.36 -45.21
C SER A 44 38.39 20.21 -46.12
N SER A 45 37.97 19.00 -45.75
CA SER A 45 37.92 17.83 -46.64
C SER A 45 36.66 17.06 -46.31
N ILE A 46 35.59 17.39 -47.05
CA ILE A 46 34.37 16.60 -47.13
C ILE A 46 34.73 15.31 -47.89
N ASN A 47 34.37 14.16 -47.35
CA ASN A 47 34.19 12.94 -48.13
C ASN A 47 32.81 12.37 -47.77
N GLU A 48 32.06 12.04 -48.81
CA GLU A 48 30.70 11.50 -48.74
C GLU A 48 30.76 9.98 -48.55
N GLU A 49 30.10 9.48 -47.51
CA GLU A 49 29.49 8.14 -47.47
C GLU A 49 28.68 8.00 -46.18
N ASN A 50 27.36 8.23 -46.25
CA ASN A 50 26.37 7.84 -45.24
C ASN A 50 24.96 8.01 -45.81
N ASP A 51 24.48 6.99 -46.53
CA ASP A 51 23.09 6.87 -46.96
C ASP A 51 22.18 6.49 -45.77
N ASP A 52 22.00 7.41 -44.82
CA ASP A 52 20.95 7.31 -43.80
C ASP A 52 19.70 8.10 -44.25
N PRO A 53 18.61 7.43 -44.65
CA PRO A 53 17.38 8.11 -45.08
C PRO A 53 16.75 8.99 -43.98
N TYR A 54 17.09 8.77 -42.70
CA TYR A 54 16.59 9.57 -41.59
C TYR A 54 17.22 10.98 -41.53
N VAL A 55 18.46 11.14 -42.00
CA VAL A 55 19.15 12.45 -42.07
C VAL A 55 18.59 13.31 -43.20
N GLN A 56 18.24 12.68 -44.32
CA GLN A 56 17.59 13.35 -45.47
C GLN A 56 16.17 13.86 -45.15
N GLU A 57 15.44 13.21 -44.24
CA GLU A 57 14.11 13.68 -43.81
C GLU A 57 14.19 14.87 -42.83
N LEU A 58 15.24 14.94 -42.00
CA LEU A 58 15.51 16.08 -41.12
C LEU A 58 15.95 17.34 -41.89
N LEU A 59 16.74 17.18 -42.95
CA LEU A 59 17.18 18.29 -43.81
C LEU A 59 16.09 18.84 -44.74
N LYS A 60 14.94 18.15 -44.88
CA LYS A 60 13.79 18.62 -45.69
C LYS A 60 12.79 19.47 -44.92
N ARG A 61 13.07 19.84 -43.67
CA ARG A 61 12.19 20.68 -42.82
C ARG A 61 12.84 22.01 -42.44
N ASP A 62 13.28 22.77 -43.44
CA ASP A 62 13.48 24.20 -43.27
C ASP A 62 12.13 24.89 -43.03
N ILE A 63 12.02 25.57 -41.90
CA ILE A 63 10.87 26.42 -41.55
C ILE A 63 11.26 27.87 -41.82
N ASP A 64 10.51 28.52 -42.69
CA ASP A 64 10.68 29.92 -43.07
C ASP A 64 10.48 30.85 -41.86
N PHE A 65 11.58 31.44 -41.39
CA PHE A 65 11.61 32.38 -40.26
C PHE A 65 11.41 33.86 -40.68
N SER A 66 10.83 34.12 -41.85
CA SER A 66 10.62 35.48 -42.38
C SER A 66 9.19 36.04 -42.24
N LYS A 67 8.54 35.90 -41.07
CA LYS A 67 7.28 36.62 -40.70
C LYS A 67 6.86 36.46 -39.23
N ILE A 68 7.46 37.18 -38.29
CA ILE A 68 6.76 37.66 -37.08
C ILE A 68 7.26 39.08 -36.79
N ASP A 69 6.35 40.05 -36.93
CA ASP A 69 6.62 41.44 -36.58
C ASP A 69 6.16 41.73 -35.14
N GLN A 70 6.89 42.65 -34.50
CA GLN A 70 6.55 43.49 -33.34
C GLN A 70 5.25 43.19 -32.54
N GLN A 71 5.38 42.97 -31.22
CA GLN A 71 5.07 44.02 -30.22
C GLN A 71 5.43 43.64 -28.77
N GLN A 72 5.72 44.69 -27.97
CA GLN A 72 5.82 44.76 -26.49
C GLN A 72 7.04 44.11 -25.78
N GLN A 73 8.04 44.97 -25.49
CA GLN A 73 8.98 44.79 -24.37
C GLN A 73 8.33 45.20 -23.03
N PRO A 74 8.95 44.88 -21.87
CA PRO A 74 9.67 45.97 -21.20
C PRO A 74 11.03 45.60 -20.58
N THR A 75 12.02 46.45 -20.88
CA THR A 75 13.03 47.03 -19.97
C THR A 75 13.85 46.13 -19.02
N ILE A 76 15.12 45.89 -19.39
CA ILE A 76 16.20 45.50 -18.47
C ILE A 76 16.91 46.76 -17.97
N GLN A 77 17.07 46.92 -16.65
CA GLN A 77 18.06 47.84 -16.08
C GLN A 77 19.37 47.10 -15.80
N ILE A 78 20.46 47.59 -16.38
CA ILE A 78 21.82 47.12 -16.14
C ILE A 78 22.43 47.95 -15.00
N LEU A 79 22.95 47.29 -13.97
CA LEU A 79 23.81 47.92 -12.96
C LEU A 79 25.10 47.11 -12.79
N ASN A 80 26.15 47.58 -13.46
CA ASN A 80 27.53 47.19 -13.15
C ASN A 80 27.92 47.71 -11.76
N ILE A 81 28.65 46.93 -10.97
CA ILE A 81 29.68 47.45 -10.05
C ILE A 81 30.77 46.39 -9.82
N ASN A 82 31.97 46.90 -9.59
CA ASN A 82 33.28 46.25 -9.69
C ASN A 82 33.55 44.99 -8.85
N LYS A 83 34.52 44.22 -9.37
CA LYS A 83 35.40 43.32 -8.59
C LYS A 83 36.10 44.10 -7.47
N ASN A 84 36.28 43.47 -6.31
CA ASN A 84 37.60 43.48 -5.67
C ASN A 84 37.82 42.22 -4.82
N SER A 85 39.06 41.76 -4.81
CA SER A 85 39.53 40.50 -4.25
C SER A 85 39.93 40.59 -2.78
N GLN A 86 39.73 39.52 -2.01
CA GLN A 86 40.73 39.04 -1.04
C GLN A 86 40.74 37.51 -0.96
N ASN A 87 41.96 36.94 -0.97
CA ASN A 87 42.24 35.53 -0.70
C ASN A 87 42.41 35.33 0.81
N VAL A 88 41.78 34.31 1.40
CA VAL A 88 42.31 33.63 2.60
C VAL A 88 42.02 32.13 2.49
N SER A 89 43.07 31.32 2.40
CA SER A 89 43.00 29.87 2.56
C SER A 89 42.70 29.50 4.01
N TYR A 90 41.99 28.41 4.28
CA TYR A 90 42.20 27.67 5.52
C TYR A 90 42.22 26.16 5.34
N ASN A 91 43.12 25.53 6.10
CA ASN A 91 43.59 24.16 5.90
C ASN A 91 42.94 23.18 6.90
N ARG A 92 43.14 21.89 6.63
CA ARG A 92 42.61 20.75 7.39
C ARG A 92 43.40 20.46 8.68
N ASP A 93 42.72 19.76 9.59
CA ASP A 93 43.22 18.85 10.63
C ASP A 93 44.04 19.39 11.84
N ASN A 94 43.42 19.34 13.03
CA ASN A 94 43.96 18.82 14.32
C ASN A 94 42.86 19.00 15.41
N PHE A 95 42.19 17.99 15.98
CA PHE A 95 42.58 16.83 16.80
C PHE A 95 42.77 17.11 18.32
N LYS A 96 41.79 16.62 19.09
CA LYS A 96 41.79 16.18 20.51
C LYS A 96 41.77 17.17 21.71
N GLN A 97 40.83 16.81 22.61
CA GLN A 97 40.85 16.87 24.09
C GLN A 97 40.73 18.21 24.82
N ARG A 98 39.61 18.36 25.56
CA ARG A 98 39.62 18.40 27.04
C ARG A 98 38.25 18.02 27.62
N ILE A 99 38.26 17.31 28.74
CA ILE A 99 37.12 17.00 29.60
C ILE A 99 37.34 17.73 30.93
N ILE A 100 36.26 18.13 31.62
CA ILE A 100 36.06 18.21 33.09
C ILE A 100 35.21 19.45 33.47
N ASN A 101 34.10 19.15 34.16
CA ASN A 101 33.13 20.02 34.84
C ASN A 101 33.66 20.43 36.25
N PRO A 102 32.89 21.12 37.13
CA PRO A 102 31.81 22.12 36.96
C PRO A 102 32.07 23.38 37.84
N SER A 103 31.15 24.36 37.87
CA SER A 103 30.59 24.94 39.13
C SER A 103 29.77 26.24 38.93
N GLN A 104 28.94 26.50 39.95
CA GLN A 104 27.91 27.52 40.13
C GLN A 104 28.40 28.99 40.08
N ASN A 105 27.50 29.94 39.80
CA ASN A 105 27.17 30.96 40.81
C ASN A 105 25.84 31.72 40.60
N TYR A 106 25.37 32.35 41.68
CA TYR A 106 24.05 32.96 41.91
C TYR A 106 24.01 34.51 41.71
N LEU A 107 22.78 35.07 41.71
CA LEU A 107 22.24 36.25 42.47
C LEU A 107 21.25 37.12 41.63
N ILE A 108 20.01 37.51 42.05
CA ILE A 108 19.43 38.18 43.26
C ILE A 108 19.48 39.74 43.15
N ILE A 109 18.42 40.56 43.30
CA ILE A 109 16.97 40.38 43.67
C ILE A 109 16.10 41.62 43.25
N LYS A 110 14.75 41.49 43.11
CA LYS A 110 13.67 42.43 43.57
C LYS A 110 12.27 41.97 43.08
N ASN A 111 11.34 41.51 43.95
CA ASN A 111 10.39 42.25 44.81
C ASN A 111 9.16 42.84 44.04
N LYS A 112 7.90 42.81 44.52
CA LYS A 112 7.44 42.83 45.92
C LYS A 112 5.94 42.40 46.14
N THR A 113 5.68 41.64 47.21
CA THR A 113 4.54 41.73 48.21
C THR A 113 3.04 41.39 47.97
N ASN A 114 2.50 40.73 49.03
CA ASN A 114 1.13 40.78 49.63
C ASN A 114 0.00 39.89 49.05
N GLN A 115 -0.90 39.26 49.85
CA GLN A 115 -0.96 39.01 51.32
C GLN A 115 -1.91 37.81 51.65
N TYR A 116 -1.75 37.22 52.84
CA TYR A 116 -2.59 36.16 53.48
C TYR A 116 -3.92 36.72 54.07
N PRO A 117 -4.85 35.98 54.73
CA PRO A 117 -4.76 34.64 55.36
C PRO A 117 -5.98 33.68 55.25
N ALA A 118 -5.89 32.53 55.94
CA ALA A 118 -6.97 31.59 56.24
C ALA A 118 -7.61 31.86 57.62
N ILE A 119 -8.72 31.16 57.97
CA ILE A 119 -8.94 30.39 59.23
C ILE A 119 -10.43 30.09 59.55
N SER A 120 -10.70 28.85 59.99
CA SER A 120 -11.79 28.33 60.85
C SER A 120 -13.28 28.33 60.42
N SER A 121 -13.99 27.43 61.10
CA SER A 121 -15.37 26.99 60.97
C SER A 121 -16.36 27.67 61.93
N SER A 122 -17.60 27.93 61.47
CA SER A 122 -18.81 27.76 62.31
C SER A 122 -20.14 27.81 61.52
N GLN A 123 -21.03 26.88 61.89
CA GLN A 123 -22.50 27.01 62.05
C GLN A 123 -23.50 27.33 60.89
N LEU A 124 -24.56 26.51 60.87
CA LEU A 124 -26.00 26.82 60.64
C LEU A 124 -26.47 27.46 59.30
N ASN A 125 -27.08 26.64 58.42
CA ASN A 125 -28.54 26.50 58.32
C ASN A 125 -28.98 25.65 57.10
N TYR A 126 -29.83 24.65 57.31
CA TYR A 126 -30.48 23.88 56.25
C TYR A 126 -31.96 24.28 56.10
N PRO A 127 -32.45 24.64 54.90
CA PRO A 127 -33.88 24.71 54.62
C PRO A 127 -34.43 23.31 54.31
N THR A 128 -35.45 22.90 55.06
CA THR A 128 -36.20 21.65 54.84
C THR A 128 -37.03 21.72 53.56
N LYS A 129 -36.94 20.69 52.68
CA LYS A 129 -37.88 20.53 51.54
C LYS A 129 -38.19 19.06 51.19
N ASN A 130 -39.45 18.71 51.38
CA ASN A 130 -40.24 17.64 50.72
C ASN A 130 -39.70 16.19 50.69
N SER A 131 -40.18 15.39 51.65
CA SER A 131 -40.13 13.92 51.67
C SER A 131 -41.03 13.22 50.61
N ASN A 132 -41.95 13.95 49.95
CA ASN A 132 -42.96 13.36 49.06
C ASN A 132 -42.45 12.86 47.69
N ASN A 133 -41.14 12.98 47.39
CA ASN A 133 -40.58 12.62 46.08
C ASN A 133 -39.79 11.29 46.05
N ILE A 134 -39.75 10.56 47.17
CA ILE A 134 -39.05 9.26 47.27
C ILE A 134 -40.01 8.09 46.97
N ASN A 135 -41.27 8.17 47.42
CA ASN A 135 -42.27 7.13 47.16
C ASN A 135 -42.68 7.05 45.68
N SER A 136 -42.77 8.18 44.98
CA SER A 136 -43.06 8.24 43.54
C SER A 136 -41.96 7.60 42.67
N ARG A 137 -40.69 7.62 43.10
CA ARG A 137 -39.59 6.90 42.44
C ARG A 137 -39.60 5.41 42.74
N ARG A 138 -39.94 4.99 43.97
CA ARG A 138 -40.06 3.56 44.32
C ARG A 138 -41.19 2.85 43.57
N ILE A 139 -42.34 3.50 43.39
CA ILE A 139 -43.47 2.92 42.64
C ILE A 139 -43.06 2.68 41.17
N LYS A 140 -42.42 3.66 40.52
CA LYS A 140 -41.95 3.51 39.13
C LYS A 140 -40.89 2.42 38.93
N LEU A 141 -39.96 2.26 39.88
CA LEU A 141 -38.96 1.19 39.83
C LEU A 141 -39.61 -0.20 39.95
N ASN A 142 -40.61 -0.35 40.83
CA ASN A 142 -41.34 -1.61 40.97
C ASN A 142 -42.22 -1.92 39.74
N GLU A 143 -42.79 -0.91 39.08
CA GLU A 143 -43.51 -1.08 37.81
C GLU A 143 -42.56 -1.53 36.68
N GLU A 144 -41.37 -0.92 36.55
CA GLU A 144 -40.36 -1.33 35.56
C GLU A 144 -39.85 -2.76 35.81
N GLU A 145 -39.58 -3.15 37.06
CA GLU A 145 -39.20 -4.53 37.39
C GLU A 145 -40.33 -5.53 37.07
N SER A 146 -41.60 -5.17 37.30
CA SER A 146 -42.74 -6.02 36.96
C SER A 146 -42.90 -6.24 35.44
N LEU A 147 -42.63 -5.20 34.64
CA LEU A 147 -42.65 -5.26 33.17
C LEU A 147 -41.49 -6.08 32.62
N ILE A 148 -40.29 -5.97 33.20
CA ILE A 148 -39.13 -6.80 32.85
C ILE A 148 -39.40 -8.28 33.18
N GLN A 149 -40.09 -8.56 34.29
CA GLN A 149 -40.45 -9.93 34.67
C GLN A 149 -41.57 -10.51 33.78
N GLN A 150 -42.56 -9.70 33.36
CA GLN A 150 -43.53 -10.12 32.35
C GLN A 150 -42.90 -10.38 30.98
N GLN A 151 -41.91 -9.57 30.55
CA GLN A 151 -41.18 -9.84 29.29
C GLN A 151 -40.29 -11.10 29.37
N LYS A 152 -39.73 -11.45 30.54
CA LYS A 152 -39.03 -12.74 30.70
C LYS A 152 -39.97 -13.94 30.58
N ASN A 153 -41.21 -13.81 31.02
CA ASN A 153 -42.19 -14.90 30.98
C ASN A 153 -42.87 -15.10 29.60
N SER A 154 -42.78 -14.13 28.68
CA SER A 154 -43.37 -14.25 27.34
C SER A 154 -42.46 -14.89 26.28
N PHE A 155 -41.16 -15.03 26.54
CA PHE A 155 -40.19 -15.66 25.61
C PHE A 155 -40.00 -17.17 25.82
N HIS A 156 -41.11 -17.93 25.85
CA HIS A 156 -41.06 -19.39 25.81
C HIS A 156 -40.88 -19.91 24.37
N TYR A 157 -39.67 -19.77 23.83
CA TYR A 157 -39.32 -20.31 22.51
C TYR A 157 -39.23 -21.85 22.56
N LYS A 158 -40.14 -22.55 21.87
CA LYS A 158 -40.12 -24.02 21.75
C LYS A 158 -38.82 -24.48 21.07
N ARG A 159 -37.93 -25.14 21.82
CA ARG A 159 -36.85 -25.95 21.24
C ARG A 159 -37.45 -27.12 20.45
N PRO A 160 -36.95 -27.44 19.24
CA PRO A 160 -37.24 -28.72 18.61
C PRO A 160 -36.72 -29.87 19.48
N GLN A 161 -37.51 -30.93 19.62
CA GLN A 161 -37.10 -32.15 20.33
C GLN A 161 -36.00 -32.85 19.53
N GLN A 162 -34.81 -33.02 20.13
CA GLN A 162 -33.85 -34.02 19.68
C GLN A 162 -34.21 -35.35 20.35
N ASN A 163 -34.39 -36.39 19.54
CA ASN A 163 -34.70 -37.73 20.03
C ASN A 163 -33.52 -38.30 20.81
N ASN A 164 -33.74 -38.61 22.08
CA ASN A 164 -32.83 -39.46 22.85
C ASN A 164 -32.98 -40.91 22.36
N THR A 165 -31.90 -41.48 21.82
CA THR A 165 -31.72 -42.93 21.76
C THR A 165 -30.48 -43.30 22.57
N ASN A 166 -30.69 -44.20 23.53
CA ASN A 166 -29.73 -44.62 24.54
C ASN A 166 -28.37 -45.06 23.97
N GLY A 167 -27.29 -44.69 24.66
CA GLY A 167 -25.92 -45.00 24.22
C GLY A 167 -24.85 -44.71 25.27
N GLN A 168 -25.17 -44.94 26.55
CA GLN A 168 -24.22 -44.74 27.65
C GLN A 168 -23.18 -45.88 27.65
N LYS A 169 -21.99 -45.60 27.11
CA LYS A 169 -20.79 -46.43 27.28
C LYS A 169 -19.57 -45.55 27.48
N ASP A 170 -18.80 -45.90 28.51
CA ASP A 170 -17.59 -45.20 28.91
C ASP A 170 -16.53 -45.24 27.81
N MET A 171 -15.87 -44.11 27.56
CA MET A 171 -14.50 -44.17 27.05
C MET A 171 -13.61 -43.07 27.64
N ASN A 172 -12.58 -43.56 28.32
CA ASN A 172 -11.50 -42.86 28.98
C ASN A 172 -10.98 -41.59 28.30
N ILE A 173 -10.67 -40.62 29.17
CA ILE A 173 -9.74 -39.52 28.92
C ILE A 173 -8.43 -40.11 28.41
N ASN A 174 -8.05 -39.78 27.18
CA ASN A 174 -6.71 -40.01 26.65
C ASN A 174 -6.12 -38.67 26.18
N HIS A 175 -5.41 -37.99 27.09
CA HIS A 175 -4.51 -36.92 26.72
C HIS A 175 -3.34 -37.49 25.88
N GLY A 176 -3.00 -36.83 24.77
CA GLY A 176 -1.74 -37.07 24.08
C GLY A 176 -1.80 -37.94 22.82
N LYS A 177 -2.45 -37.44 21.76
CA LYS A 177 -2.05 -37.63 20.36
C LYS A 177 -2.78 -36.62 19.49
N THR A 178 -2.12 -35.51 19.17
CA THR A 178 -2.60 -34.53 18.19
C THR A 178 -2.56 -35.16 16.79
N GLU A 179 -3.70 -35.69 16.34
CA GLU A 179 -3.87 -36.06 14.94
C GLU A 179 -3.49 -34.88 14.05
N LYS A 180 -2.50 -35.08 13.17
CA LYS A 180 -2.38 -34.30 11.94
C LYS A 180 -3.54 -34.69 11.02
N LYS A 181 -4.77 -34.30 11.36
CA LYS A 181 -5.91 -34.39 10.43
C LYS A 181 -5.51 -33.62 9.17
N ASN A 182 -5.37 -34.35 8.07
CA ASN A 182 -4.99 -33.81 6.77
C ASN A 182 -5.94 -32.64 6.48
N ILE A 183 -5.41 -31.44 6.17
CA ILE A 183 -6.20 -30.19 6.13
C ILE A 183 -7.40 -30.33 5.19
N TRP A 184 -7.20 -31.05 4.09
CA TRP A 184 -8.23 -31.37 3.11
C TRP A 184 -9.34 -32.28 3.63
N ASN A 185 -9.15 -33.08 4.68
CA ASN A 185 -10.19 -33.99 5.18
C ASN A 185 -11.28 -33.26 6.00
N LEU A 186 -11.10 -31.98 6.32
CA LEU A 186 -12.12 -31.14 6.97
C LEU A 186 -13.18 -30.62 5.98
N PHE A 187 -12.86 -30.52 4.70
CA PHE A 187 -13.72 -29.91 3.69
C PHE A 187 -14.52 -30.95 2.91
N SER A 188 -15.81 -30.68 2.68
CA SER A 188 -16.65 -31.51 1.79
C SER A 188 -16.17 -31.44 0.34
N GLY A 189 -16.55 -32.41 -0.51
CA GLY A 189 -16.15 -32.39 -1.93
C GLY A 189 -16.59 -31.13 -2.69
N LYS A 190 -17.73 -30.54 -2.30
CA LYS A 190 -18.23 -29.27 -2.85
C LYS A 190 -17.42 -28.08 -2.33
N GLU A 191 -17.15 -28.02 -1.02
CA GLU A 191 -16.27 -27.01 -0.41
C GLU A 191 -14.90 -27.03 -1.10
N LYS A 192 -14.25 -28.19 -1.25
CA LYS A 192 -12.96 -28.35 -1.94
C LYS A 192 -12.95 -27.76 -3.35
N ARG A 193 -13.96 -28.09 -4.16
CA ARG A 193 -14.09 -27.57 -5.53
C ARG A 193 -14.24 -26.05 -5.53
N ASN A 194 -15.09 -25.52 -4.66
CA ASN A 194 -15.33 -24.08 -4.56
C ASN A 194 -14.09 -23.33 -4.03
N ILE A 195 -13.38 -23.87 -3.04
CA ILE A 195 -12.10 -23.33 -2.54
C ILE A 195 -11.06 -23.29 -3.66
N PHE A 196 -10.94 -24.35 -4.46
CA PHE A 196 -10.03 -24.40 -5.60
C PHE A 196 -10.38 -23.37 -6.69
N ILE A 197 -11.65 -23.26 -7.08
CA ILE A 197 -12.13 -22.26 -8.04
C ILE A 197 -11.88 -20.84 -7.49
N TYR A 198 -12.18 -20.61 -6.21
CA TYR A 198 -11.97 -19.32 -5.56
C TYR A 198 -10.48 -18.94 -5.55
N MET A 199 -9.62 -19.87 -5.15
CA MET A 199 -8.16 -19.73 -5.16
C MET A 199 -7.62 -19.44 -6.56
N LEU A 200 -8.05 -20.16 -7.59
CA LEU A 200 -7.59 -19.90 -8.96
C LEU A 200 -7.93 -18.47 -9.40
N GLY A 201 -9.17 -18.02 -9.16
CA GLY A 201 -9.57 -16.66 -9.51
C GLY A 201 -8.88 -15.58 -8.67
N ILE A 202 -8.59 -15.82 -7.37
CA ILE A 202 -7.89 -14.84 -6.52
C ILE A 202 -6.43 -14.67 -6.94
N MET A 203 -5.77 -15.76 -7.38
CA MET A 203 -4.40 -15.73 -7.90
C MET A 203 -4.33 -14.94 -9.21
N LEU A 204 -5.23 -15.23 -10.16
CA LEU A 204 -5.33 -14.50 -11.43
C LEU A 204 -5.57 -12.99 -11.18
N TYR A 205 -6.48 -12.68 -10.25
CA TYR A 205 -6.77 -11.31 -9.82
C TYR A 205 -5.55 -10.61 -9.20
N LYS A 206 -4.90 -11.18 -8.18
CA LYS A 206 -3.76 -10.53 -7.51
C LYS A 206 -2.56 -10.37 -8.43
N PHE A 207 -2.25 -11.36 -9.26
CA PHE A 207 -1.20 -11.24 -10.28
C PHE A 207 -1.48 -10.08 -11.24
N GLY A 208 -2.70 -10.00 -11.77
CA GLY A 208 -3.12 -8.92 -12.67
C GLY A 208 -3.12 -7.55 -11.98
N LEU A 209 -3.45 -7.49 -10.70
CA LEU A 209 -3.50 -6.27 -9.89
C LEU A 209 -2.09 -5.69 -9.64
N GLU A 210 -1.12 -6.53 -9.24
CA GLU A 210 0.28 -6.07 -9.07
C GLU A 210 0.86 -5.58 -10.41
N ALA A 211 0.61 -6.32 -11.50
CA ALA A 211 1.05 -5.91 -12.83
C ALA A 211 0.44 -4.58 -13.28
N PHE A 212 -0.81 -4.32 -12.91
CA PHE A 212 -1.51 -3.08 -13.22
C PHE A 212 -0.98 -1.89 -12.42
N ASN A 213 -1.01 -2.01 -11.09
CA ASN A 213 -0.62 -0.94 -10.17
C ASN A 213 0.83 -0.52 -10.45
N GLY A 214 1.72 -1.51 -10.60
CA GLY A 214 3.13 -1.27 -10.89
C GLY A 214 3.39 -0.57 -12.21
N SER A 215 2.74 -1.04 -13.27
CA SER A 215 2.90 -0.45 -14.60
C SER A 215 2.32 0.97 -14.68
N ILE A 216 1.15 1.23 -14.08
CA ILE A 216 0.55 2.58 -14.07
C ILE A 216 1.39 3.57 -13.26
N VAL A 217 1.87 3.19 -12.07
CA VAL A 217 2.71 4.09 -11.27
C VAL A 217 4.01 4.43 -12.01
N SER A 218 4.65 3.45 -12.66
CA SER A 218 5.84 3.67 -13.48
C SER A 218 5.56 4.52 -14.73
N LEU A 219 4.43 4.27 -15.43
CA LEU A 219 3.98 5.04 -16.58
C LEU A 219 3.73 6.51 -16.22
N ALA A 220 2.96 6.76 -15.16
CA ALA A 220 2.67 8.10 -14.67
C ALA A 220 3.95 8.84 -14.26
N THR A 221 4.82 8.17 -13.50
CA THR A 221 6.14 8.71 -13.09
C THR A 221 6.96 9.16 -14.31
N ASN A 222 7.01 8.34 -15.36
CA ASN A 222 7.76 8.65 -16.57
C ASN A 222 7.11 9.75 -17.43
N ARG A 223 5.78 9.75 -17.56
CA ARG A 223 5.07 10.76 -18.37
C ARG A 223 5.09 12.15 -17.72
N TYR A 224 4.94 12.26 -16.39
CA TYR A 224 5.02 13.56 -15.72
C TYR A 224 6.43 14.18 -15.82
N ASP A 225 7.48 13.37 -15.72
CA ASP A 225 8.86 13.82 -16.00
C ASP A 225 9.05 14.28 -17.45
N ARG A 226 8.55 13.50 -18.41
CA ARG A 226 8.61 13.83 -19.85
C ARG A 226 7.89 15.13 -20.17
N ASP A 227 6.69 15.32 -19.61
CA ASP A 227 5.89 16.51 -19.86
C ASP A 227 6.54 17.76 -19.23
N ALA A 228 7.16 17.64 -18.05
CA ALA A 228 7.97 18.70 -17.43
C ALA A 228 9.19 19.07 -18.31
N LEU A 229 9.90 18.07 -18.84
CA LEU A 229 11.03 18.25 -19.77
C LEU A 229 10.61 19.01 -21.04
N HIS A 230 9.52 18.60 -21.70
CA HIS A 230 9.05 19.23 -22.93
C HIS A 230 8.50 20.66 -22.73
N SER A 231 7.92 20.94 -21.56
CA SER A 231 7.39 22.27 -21.23
C SER A 231 8.43 23.21 -20.61
N GLY A 232 9.67 22.75 -20.37
CA GLY A 232 10.69 23.51 -19.66
C GLY A 232 10.30 23.88 -18.22
N SER A 233 9.38 23.13 -17.61
CA SER A 233 8.80 23.44 -16.30
C SER A 233 9.40 22.57 -15.18
N THR A 234 9.24 23.00 -13.93
CA THR A 234 9.72 22.23 -12.78
C THR A 234 8.97 20.91 -12.63
N ALA A 235 9.70 19.83 -12.34
CA ALA A 235 9.10 18.51 -12.16
C ALA A 235 8.15 18.52 -10.95
N ARG A 236 6.93 18.00 -11.15
CA ARG A 236 5.89 17.79 -10.11
C ARG A 236 5.40 16.34 -10.11
N THR A 237 6.34 15.43 -10.31
CA THR A 237 6.07 14.03 -10.64
C THR A 237 5.50 13.27 -9.45
N PHE A 238 6.08 13.43 -8.26
CA PHE A 238 5.59 12.73 -7.07
C PHE A 238 4.38 13.41 -6.43
N GLU A 239 4.19 14.73 -6.59
CA GLU A 239 2.91 15.40 -6.29
C GLU A 239 1.77 14.73 -7.06
N LYS A 240 1.94 14.55 -8.39
CA LYS A 240 0.88 13.99 -9.25
C LYS A 240 0.71 12.48 -9.13
N VAL A 241 1.78 11.71 -8.96
CA VAL A 241 1.70 10.28 -8.65
C VAL A 241 1.07 10.06 -7.27
N GLY A 242 1.38 10.90 -6.28
CA GLY A 242 0.76 10.87 -4.97
C GLY A 242 -0.75 11.12 -5.03
N LEU A 243 -1.17 12.10 -5.85
CA LEU A 243 -2.58 12.39 -6.13
C LEU A 243 -3.28 11.23 -6.86
N LEU A 244 -2.63 10.67 -7.88
CA LEU A 244 -3.14 9.54 -8.66
C LEU A 244 -3.49 8.33 -7.77
N VAL A 245 -2.56 7.91 -6.90
CA VAL A 245 -2.78 6.78 -5.99
C VAL A 245 -3.76 7.15 -4.86
N GLY A 246 -3.65 8.37 -4.31
CA GLY A 246 -4.54 8.84 -3.24
C GLY A 246 -6.02 8.88 -3.63
N VAL A 247 -6.34 9.46 -4.79
CA VAL A 247 -7.73 9.54 -5.26
C VAL A 247 -8.25 8.16 -5.72
N ASN A 248 -7.41 7.30 -6.30
CA ASN A 248 -7.78 5.91 -6.57
C ASN A 248 -8.24 5.17 -5.30
N GLN A 249 -7.52 5.33 -4.18
CA GLN A 249 -7.95 4.72 -2.90
C GLN A 249 -9.25 5.33 -2.37
N ALA A 250 -9.46 6.65 -2.49
CA ALA A 250 -10.74 7.26 -2.16
C ALA A 250 -11.90 6.69 -3.01
N CYS A 251 -11.65 6.39 -4.28
CA CYS A 251 -12.61 5.71 -5.16
C CYS A 251 -12.88 4.24 -4.76
N GLN A 252 -11.93 3.55 -4.10
CA GLN A 252 -12.18 2.21 -3.54
C GLN A 252 -13.22 2.23 -2.40
N CYS A 253 -13.26 3.29 -1.58
CA CYS A 253 -14.36 3.49 -0.62
C CYS A 253 -15.71 3.59 -1.33
N ILE A 254 -15.79 4.38 -2.41
CA ILE A 254 -17.02 4.53 -3.21
C ILE A 254 -17.45 3.17 -3.77
N GLY A 255 -16.54 2.40 -4.37
CA GLY A 255 -16.80 1.04 -4.84
C GLY A 255 -17.34 0.11 -3.76
N SER A 256 -16.75 0.16 -2.57
CA SER A 256 -17.19 -0.62 -1.41
C SER A 256 -18.63 -0.26 -0.96
N ILE A 257 -19.01 1.02 -1.02
CA ILE A 257 -20.37 1.47 -0.68
C ILE A 257 -21.38 1.01 -1.76
N LEU A 258 -21.00 1.09 -3.04
CA LEU A 258 -21.86 0.71 -4.17
C LEU A 258 -22.22 -0.78 -4.18
N ILE A 259 -21.39 -1.66 -3.59
CA ILE A 259 -21.60 -3.11 -3.65
C ILE A 259 -22.75 -3.61 -2.78
N ALA A 260 -23.00 -2.96 -1.64
CA ALA A 260 -23.99 -3.38 -0.65
C ALA A 260 -25.43 -3.51 -1.20
N PRO A 261 -25.96 -2.56 -2.01
CA PRO A 261 -27.25 -2.74 -2.67
C PRO A 261 -27.23 -3.75 -3.83
N LEU A 262 -26.05 -4.04 -4.43
CA LEU A 262 -25.93 -5.00 -5.53
C LEU A 262 -26.03 -6.45 -5.03
N ILE A 263 -25.26 -6.82 -4.00
CA ILE A 263 -25.27 -8.18 -3.42
C ILE A 263 -26.61 -8.54 -2.73
N LYS A 264 -27.43 -7.55 -2.37
CA LYS A 264 -28.80 -7.76 -1.88
C LYS A 264 -29.80 -8.11 -2.99
N ARG A 265 -29.47 -7.83 -4.25
CA ARG A 265 -30.38 -7.96 -5.40
C ARG A 265 -29.96 -9.05 -6.40
N TRP A 266 -28.67 -9.38 -6.42
CA TRP A 266 -28.09 -10.40 -7.30
C TRP A 266 -27.11 -11.27 -6.50
N SER A 267 -26.99 -12.54 -6.88
CA SER A 267 -26.06 -13.50 -6.25
C SER A 267 -24.62 -12.97 -6.20
N THR A 268 -23.96 -13.13 -5.05
CA THR A 268 -22.60 -12.64 -4.78
C THR A 268 -21.61 -12.97 -5.89
N ARG A 269 -21.64 -14.20 -6.42
CA ARG A 269 -20.81 -14.66 -7.55
C ARG A 269 -20.99 -13.84 -8.84
N THR A 270 -22.21 -13.42 -9.15
CA THR A 270 -22.54 -12.69 -10.38
C THR A 270 -22.07 -11.25 -10.26
N VAL A 271 -22.33 -10.62 -9.11
CA VAL A 271 -21.86 -9.25 -8.81
C VAL A 271 -20.34 -9.20 -8.85
N LEU A 272 -19.66 -10.18 -8.26
CA LEU A 272 -18.21 -10.32 -8.30
C LEU A 272 -17.65 -10.45 -9.72
N SER A 273 -18.19 -11.40 -10.49
CA SER A 273 -17.73 -11.67 -11.86
C SER A 273 -17.89 -10.45 -12.77
N ILE A 274 -19.03 -9.74 -12.66
CA ILE A 274 -19.28 -8.48 -13.38
C ILE A 274 -18.32 -7.39 -12.91
N SER A 275 -18.08 -7.26 -11.59
CA SER A 275 -17.19 -6.21 -11.04
C SER A 275 -15.76 -6.33 -11.59
N ILE A 276 -15.24 -7.55 -11.72
CA ILE A 276 -13.90 -7.79 -12.28
C ILE A 276 -13.90 -7.62 -13.80
N PHE A 277 -14.97 -8.01 -14.49
CA PHE A 277 -15.06 -7.77 -15.92
C PHE A 277 -15.07 -6.27 -16.23
N LEU A 278 -15.79 -5.46 -15.43
CA LEU A 278 -15.70 -4.00 -15.49
C LEU A 278 -14.29 -3.50 -15.15
N PHE A 279 -13.61 -4.08 -14.17
CA PHE A 279 -12.21 -3.77 -13.87
C PHE A 279 -11.29 -4.10 -15.08
N ALA A 280 -11.51 -5.22 -15.77
CA ALA A 280 -10.77 -5.59 -16.98
C ALA A 280 -10.96 -4.53 -18.10
N LEU A 281 -12.19 -4.06 -18.31
CA LEU A 281 -12.49 -3.01 -19.27
C LEU A 281 -11.83 -1.67 -18.89
N PHE A 282 -11.91 -1.27 -17.63
CA PHE A 282 -11.29 -0.02 -17.15
C PHE A 282 -9.75 -0.07 -17.18
N THR A 283 -9.14 -1.22 -16.90
CA THR A 283 -7.69 -1.39 -17.05
C THR A 283 -7.25 -1.42 -18.52
N ALA A 284 -8.07 -1.93 -19.44
CA ALA A 284 -7.80 -1.90 -20.89
C ALA A 284 -7.89 -0.47 -21.48
N LEU A 285 -8.76 0.38 -20.95
CA LEU A 285 -9.06 1.71 -21.48
C LEU A 285 -7.80 2.58 -21.70
N LEU A 286 -6.83 2.53 -20.78
CA LEU A 286 -5.61 3.33 -20.89
C LEU A 286 -4.70 2.87 -22.05
N MET A 287 -4.60 1.56 -22.31
CA MET A 287 -3.86 1.03 -23.46
C MET A 287 -4.55 1.38 -24.78
N ILE A 288 -5.88 1.34 -24.81
CA ILE A 288 -6.66 1.73 -26.01
C ILE A 288 -6.41 3.21 -26.34
N ILE A 289 -6.40 4.09 -25.34
CA ILE A 289 -6.12 5.51 -25.52
C ILE A 289 -4.66 5.75 -25.96
N ASP A 290 -3.68 5.05 -25.37
CA ASP A 290 -2.28 5.14 -25.80
C ASP A 290 -2.14 4.69 -27.27
N ALA A 291 -2.73 3.55 -27.64
CA ALA A 291 -2.73 3.02 -29.01
C ALA A 291 -3.38 3.99 -30.03
N VAL A 292 -4.59 4.47 -29.74
CA VAL A 292 -5.36 5.39 -30.62
C VAL A 292 -4.63 6.73 -30.81
N THR A 293 -3.83 7.15 -29.82
CA THR A 293 -3.01 8.37 -29.92
C THR A 293 -1.58 8.12 -30.42
N GLY A 294 -1.34 7.00 -31.10
CA GLY A 294 -0.09 6.69 -31.80
C GLY A 294 0.96 5.94 -30.98
N GLY A 295 0.61 5.52 -29.76
CA GLY A 295 1.49 4.80 -28.84
C GLY A 295 1.78 3.38 -29.28
N LYS A 296 3.06 2.97 -29.17
CA LYS A 296 3.61 1.72 -29.67
C LYS A 296 4.29 0.94 -28.54
N ILE A 297 4.48 -0.35 -28.75
CA ILE A 297 5.28 -1.21 -27.87
C ILE A 297 6.74 -0.71 -27.87
N LYS A 298 7.42 -0.71 -26.71
CA LYS A 298 8.84 -0.31 -26.56
C LYS A 298 9.71 -1.07 -27.59
N PRO A 299 10.40 -0.38 -28.51
CA PRO A 299 11.18 -1.07 -29.54
C PRO A 299 12.41 -1.74 -28.94
N LYS A 300 12.69 -2.99 -29.36
CA LYS A 300 13.76 -3.84 -28.80
C LYS A 300 15.17 -3.26 -28.93
N ASN A 301 15.39 -2.39 -29.91
CA ASN A 301 16.69 -1.81 -30.26
C ASN A 301 16.83 -0.34 -29.83
N LEU A 302 16.01 0.12 -28.87
CA LEU A 302 16.17 1.47 -28.33
C LEU A 302 17.54 1.57 -27.63
N HIS A 303 18.48 2.30 -28.23
CA HIS A 303 19.84 2.47 -27.70
C HIS A 303 19.76 3.03 -26.26
N PRO A 304 20.61 2.61 -25.32
CA PRO A 304 20.57 3.10 -23.93
C PRO A 304 20.73 4.64 -23.83
N MET A 305 21.41 5.26 -24.80
CA MET A 305 21.52 6.72 -24.93
C MET A 305 20.17 7.43 -25.17
N TYR A 306 19.17 6.68 -25.66
CA TYR A 306 17.81 7.13 -25.93
C TYR A 306 16.77 6.39 -25.06
N GLU A 307 17.16 5.76 -23.95
CA GLU A 307 16.25 5.04 -23.05
C GLU A 307 15.25 5.97 -22.33
N HIS A 308 15.47 7.29 -22.41
CA HIS A 308 14.53 8.34 -21.99
C HIS A 308 13.84 9.05 -23.17
N SER A 309 14.04 8.60 -24.41
CA SER A 309 13.16 8.97 -25.52
C SER A 309 11.85 8.20 -25.35
N TYR A 310 10.89 8.83 -24.66
CA TYR A 310 9.54 8.30 -24.46
C TYR A 310 8.67 8.46 -25.72
N SER A 311 9.30 8.31 -26.89
CA SER A 311 8.75 8.47 -28.25
C SER A 311 7.73 7.40 -28.63
N TYR A 312 7.70 6.30 -27.89
CA TYR A 312 6.75 5.19 -28.07
C TYR A 312 5.45 5.37 -27.27
N TYR A 313 5.30 6.41 -26.44
CA TYR A 313 4.04 6.70 -25.74
C TYR A 313 3.06 7.47 -26.63
N GLY A 314 1.77 7.18 -26.50
CA GLY A 314 0.70 7.87 -27.21
C GLY A 314 0.53 9.33 -26.79
N ASN A 315 0.11 10.17 -27.74
CA ASN A 315 -0.08 11.60 -27.56
C ASN A 315 -1.45 11.94 -26.93
N TYR A 316 -1.56 11.75 -25.61
CA TYR A 316 -2.69 12.19 -24.80
C TYR A 316 -2.25 12.97 -23.55
N PRO A 317 -3.09 13.87 -22.98
CA PRO A 317 -2.76 14.63 -21.78
C PRO A 317 -2.52 13.70 -20.58
N THR A 318 -1.34 13.72 -19.97
CA THR A 318 -0.98 12.76 -18.91
C THR A 318 -1.91 12.78 -17.70
N ASN A 319 -2.55 13.92 -17.39
CA ASN A 319 -3.57 14.01 -16.35
C ASN A 319 -4.80 13.12 -16.59
N LEU A 320 -5.03 12.63 -17.82
CA LEU A 320 -6.09 11.67 -18.15
C LEU A 320 -5.90 10.30 -17.45
N ILE A 321 -4.68 9.97 -17.01
CA ILE A 321 -4.42 8.77 -16.20
C ILE A 321 -5.21 8.83 -14.88
N ILE A 322 -5.36 10.02 -14.28
CA ILE A 322 -6.04 10.19 -12.99
C ILE A 322 -7.50 9.71 -13.04
N PRO A 323 -8.41 10.27 -13.87
CA PRO A 323 -9.81 9.82 -13.90
C PRO A 323 -9.97 8.35 -14.32
N ILE A 324 -9.14 7.85 -15.24
CA ILE A 324 -9.17 6.42 -15.63
C ILE A 324 -8.81 5.53 -14.43
N TYR A 325 -7.74 5.88 -13.70
CA TYR A 325 -7.34 5.12 -12.52
C TYR A 325 -8.33 5.28 -11.36
N CYS A 326 -9.09 6.37 -11.29
CA CYS A 326 -10.20 6.53 -10.36
C CYS A 326 -11.34 5.54 -10.66
N LEU A 327 -11.71 5.35 -11.93
CA LEU A 327 -12.71 4.33 -12.35
C LEU A 327 -12.27 2.92 -11.96
N THR A 328 -10.99 2.58 -12.15
CA THR A 328 -10.45 1.29 -11.68
C THR A 328 -10.48 1.17 -10.16
N GLY A 329 -10.32 2.27 -9.41
CA GLY A 329 -10.48 2.30 -7.96
C GLY A 329 -11.88 1.89 -7.52
N ILE A 330 -12.93 2.34 -8.22
CA ILE A 330 -14.32 1.94 -7.93
C ILE A 330 -14.48 0.42 -8.11
N ALA A 331 -14.05 -0.13 -9.26
CA ALA A 331 -14.16 -1.56 -9.52
C ALA A 331 -13.31 -2.40 -8.53
N TYR A 332 -12.11 -1.93 -8.19
CA TYR A 332 -11.23 -2.54 -7.20
C TYR A 332 -11.91 -2.63 -5.82
N GLY A 333 -12.50 -1.53 -5.32
CA GLY A 333 -13.24 -1.52 -4.06
C GLY A 333 -14.44 -2.48 -4.00
N MET A 334 -15.16 -2.64 -5.12
CA MET A 334 -16.25 -3.62 -5.23
C MET A 334 -15.75 -5.06 -5.06
N VAL A 335 -14.62 -5.41 -5.69
CA VAL A 335 -14.01 -6.74 -5.62
C VAL A 335 -13.39 -7.01 -4.25
N GLU A 336 -12.71 -6.01 -3.68
CA GLU A 336 -12.07 -6.07 -2.36
C GLU A 336 -13.04 -6.32 -1.20
N LEU A 337 -14.28 -5.83 -1.32
CA LEU A 337 -15.31 -6.12 -0.32
C LEU A 337 -15.93 -7.49 -0.54
N ILE A 338 -16.29 -7.89 -1.77
CA ILE A 338 -16.92 -9.20 -1.99
C ILE A 338 -15.97 -10.36 -1.66
N ARG A 339 -14.67 -10.27 -1.99
CA ARG A 339 -13.70 -11.33 -1.68
C ARG A 339 -13.60 -11.65 -0.18
N ARG A 340 -13.97 -10.71 0.70
CA ARG A 340 -14.00 -10.90 2.16
C ARG A 340 -15.25 -11.66 2.63
N ILE A 341 -16.29 -11.74 1.81
CA ILE A 341 -17.57 -12.40 2.10
C ILE A 341 -17.55 -13.85 1.57
N ILE A 342 -16.95 -14.09 0.40
CA ILE A 342 -16.91 -15.40 -0.27
C ILE A 342 -16.44 -16.57 0.62
N PRO A 343 -15.40 -16.44 1.48
CA PRO A 343 -14.97 -17.54 2.33
C PRO A 343 -16.11 -18.10 3.20
N GLN A 344 -16.91 -17.20 3.81
CA GLN A 344 -18.08 -17.58 4.60
C GLN A 344 -19.18 -18.21 3.73
N ASP A 345 -19.42 -17.69 2.53
CA ASP A 345 -20.40 -18.25 1.58
C ASP A 345 -20.00 -19.66 1.07
N ILE A 346 -18.72 -20.03 1.15
CA ILE A 346 -18.19 -21.34 0.73
C ILE A 346 -18.22 -22.38 1.87
N VAL A 347 -17.70 -22.07 3.06
CA VAL A 347 -17.58 -23.05 4.17
C VAL A 347 -18.63 -22.89 5.29
N GLY A 348 -19.44 -21.84 5.25
CA GLY A 348 -20.41 -21.52 6.29
C GLY A 348 -19.77 -20.93 7.55
N SER A 349 -20.49 -21.02 8.67
CA SER A 349 -20.12 -20.40 9.95
C SER A 349 -19.17 -21.23 10.83
N ASP A 350 -18.51 -22.27 10.28
CA ASP A 350 -17.54 -23.09 11.00
C ASP A 350 -16.22 -22.32 11.13
N GLU A 351 -15.92 -21.86 12.35
CA GLU A 351 -14.76 -21.01 12.66
C GLU A 351 -13.41 -21.70 12.36
N GLU A 352 -13.31 -23.03 12.52
CA GLU A 352 -12.07 -23.75 12.24
C GLU A 352 -11.85 -23.90 10.74
N LYS A 353 -12.90 -24.25 9.98
CA LYS A 353 -12.85 -24.31 8.51
C LYS A 353 -12.54 -22.95 7.92
N LEU A 354 -13.20 -21.89 8.41
CA LEU A 354 -13.05 -20.53 7.89
C LEU A 354 -11.62 -20.02 8.07
N LYS A 355 -11.05 -20.12 9.28
CA LYS A 355 -9.64 -19.73 9.55
C LYS A 355 -8.64 -20.51 8.71
N ARG A 356 -8.86 -21.82 8.53
CA ARG A 356 -7.97 -22.68 7.71
C ARG A 356 -8.08 -22.35 6.22
N MET A 357 -9.28 -22.08 5.72
CA MET A 357 -9.51 -21.67 4.33
C MET A 357 -8.87 -20.31 4.06
N ASP A 358 -9.15 -19.31 4.90
CA ASP A 358 -8.71 -17.92 4.70
C ASP A 358 -7.18 -17.82 4.67
N ALA A 359 -6.50 -18.42 5.66
CA ALA A 359 -5.03 -18.49 5.67
C ALA A 359 -4.44 -19.21 4.45
N PHE A 360 -5.08 -20.28 3.97
CA PHE A 360 -4.61 -21.03 2.81
C PHE A 360 -4.79 -20.21 1.51
N VAL A 361 -5.94 -19.55 1.34
CA VAL A 361 -6.19 -18.64 0.21
C VAL A 361 -5.22 -17.45 0.24
N HIS A 362 -4.95 -16.88 1.42
CA HIS A 362 -4.06 -15.73 1.59
C HIS A 362 -2.60 -16.04 1.20
N ILE A 363 -2.09 -17.25 1.50
CA ILE A 363 -0.76 -17.70 1.06
C ILE A 363 -0.67 -17.74 -0.48
N PHE A 364 -1.69 -18.26 -1.17
CA PHE A 364 -1.70 -18.28 -2.64
C PHE A 364 -1.91 -16.90 -3.27
N TYR A 365 -2.68 -16.04 -2.60
CA TYR A 365 -2.83 -14.63 -2.96
C TYR A 365 -1.47 -13.93 -2.96
N GLU A 366 -0.70 -13.95 -1.86
CA GLU A 366 0.61 -13.27 -1.86
C GLU A 366 1.66 -13.96 -2.73
N MET A 367 1.61 -15.30 -2.89
CA MET A 367 2.44 -15.99 -3.88
C MET A 367 2.20 -15.48 -5.31
N ALA A 368 0.94 -15.22 -5.67
CA ALA A 368 0.59 -14.60 -6.95
C ALA A 368 1.02 -13.13 -7.02
N GLY A 369 0.99 -12.40 -5.90
CA GLY A 369 1.44 -11.01 -5.81
C GLY A 369 2.95 -10.85 -6.04
N VAL A 370 3.76 -11.65 -5.34
CA VAL A 370 5.21 -11.73 -5.55
C VAL A 370 5.54 -12.04 -7.01
N SER A 371 4.85 -13.04 -7.58
CA SER A 371 5.05 -13.45 -8.97
C SER A 371 4.68 -12.34 -9.97
N GLY A 372 3.58 -11.62 -9.72
CA GLY A 372 3.11 -10.51 -10.56
C GLY A 372 4.06 -9.32 -10.54
N ALA A 373 4.51 -8.89 -9.36
CA ALA A 373 5.46 -7.79 -9.22
C ALA A 373 6.80 -8.08 -9.95
N PHE A 374 7.38 -9.26 -9.73
CA PHE A 374 8.64 -9.64 -10.41
C PHE A 374 8.47 -9.84 -11.91
N MET A 375 7.38 -10.47 -12.38
CA MET A 375 7.09 -10.56 -13.83
C MET A 375 7.00 -9.17 -14.46
N THR A 376 6.42 -8.21 -13.75
CA THR A 376 6.22 -6.84 -14.23
C THR A 376 7.54 -6.09 -14.35
N GLY A 377 8.35 -6.07 -13.29
CA GLY A 377 9.64 -5.38 -13.27
C GLY A 377 10.73 -6.04 -14.14
N LEU A 378 10.72 -7.37 -14.30
CA LEU A 378 11.78 -8.11 -15.00
C LEU A 378 11.45 -8.45 -16.46
N VAL A 379 10.17 -8.52 -16.83
CA VAL A 379 9.74 -9.02 -18.15
C VAL A 379 8.79 -8.07 -18.86
N LEU A 380 7.68 -7.68 -18.22
CA LEU A 380 6.62 -6.92 -18.92
C LEU A 380 7.06 -5.49 -19.23
N ILE A 381 7.54 -4.72 -18.25
CA ILE A 381 7.99 -3.34 -18.50
C ILE A 381 9.21 -3.31 -19.44
N PRO A 382 10.28 -4.11 -19.24
CA PRO A 382 11.43 -4.09 -20.14
C PRO A 382 11.12 -4.46 -21.60
N ARG A 383 10.16 -5.38 -21.84
CA ARG A 383 9.82 -5.86 -23.20
C ARG A 383 8.68 -5.10 -23.87
N LEU A 384 7.72 -4.58 -23.12
CA LEU A 384 6.51 -3.95 -23.66
C LEU A 384 6.51 -2.43 -23.52
N GLY A 385 7.26 -1.90 -22.55
CA GLY A 385 7.16 -0.51 -22.11
C GLY A 385 6.04 -0.29 -21.10
N ASN A 386 6.15 0.76 -20.29
CA ASN A 386 5.20 1.05 -19.21
C ASN A 386 3.75 1.24 -19.68
N ASN A 387 3.56 1.64 -20.94
CA ASN A 387 2.26 1.83 -21.58
C ASN A 387 1.52 0.52 -21.92
N TYR A 388 2.26 -0.57 -22.22
CA TYR A 388 1.68 -1.87 -22.57
C TYR A 388 2.00 -3.01 -21.57
N ALA A 389 2.82 -2.76 -20.56
CA ALA A 389 3.21 -3.77 -19.57
C ALA A 389 2.02 -4.43 -18.84
N PHE A 390 0.93 -3.70 -18.64
CA PHE A 390 -0.31 -4.19 -18.04
C PHE A 390 -1.29 -4.85 -19.02
N ILE A 391 -0.86 -5.22 -20.24
CA ILE A 391 -1.67 -5.98 -21.21
C ILE A 391 -2.17 -7.31 -20.65
N ILE A 392 -1.43 -7.90 -19.71
CA ILE A 392 -1.81 -9.14 -19.04
C ILE A 392 -2.99 -8.94 -18.07
N THR A 393 -3.21 -7.73 -17.55
CA THR A 393 -4.23 -7.44 -16.53
C THR A 393 -5.66 -7.66 -17.05
N PRO A 394 -6.13 -7.06 -18.16
CA PRO A 394 -7.47 -7.33 -18.67
C PRO A 394 -7.71 -8.81 -18.97
N ILE A 395 -6.68 -9.52 -19.44
CA ILE A 395 -6.76 -10.96 -19.74
C ILE A 395 -6.96 -11.75 -18.45
N LEU A 396 -6.10 -11.56 -17.44
CA LEU A 396 -6.20 -12.26 -16.15
C LEU A 396 -7.47 -11.90 -15.38
N PHE A 397 -7.93 -10.65 -15.45
CA PHE A 397 -9.21 -10.24 -14.86
C PHE A 397 -10.39 -10.88 -15.58
N THR A 398 -10.38 -10.94 -16.91
CA THR A 398 -11.43 -11.64 -17.67
C THR A 398 -11.45 -13.14 -17.34
N LEU A 399 -10.28 -13.78 -17.24
CA LEU A 399 -10.17 -15.18 -16.80
C LEU A 399 -10.64 -15.37 -15.35
N SER A 400 -10.28 -14.47 -14.44
CA SER A 400 -10.74 -14.49 -13.04
C SER A 400 -12.27 -14.36 -12.94
N SER A 401 -12.87 -13.46 -13.73
CA SER A 401 -14.32 -13.30 -13.87
C SER A 401 -14.99 -14.59 -14.37
N ILE A 402 -14.46 -15.21 -15.43
CA ILE A 402 -14.95 -16.50 -15.95
C ILE A 402 -14.83 -17.61 -14.89
N VAL A 403 -13.69 -17.73 -14.21
CA VAL A 403 -13.46 -18.75 -13.17
C VAL A 403 -14.45 -18.57 -12.02
N TRP A 404 -14.61 -17.35 -11.51
CA TRP A 404 -15.50 -17.07 -10.39
C TRP A 404 -17.00 -17.12 -10.74
N PHE A 405 -17.37 -16.99 -12.02
CA PHE A 405 -18.74 -17.26 -12.47
C PHE A 405 -19.19 -18.70 -12.19
N PHE A 406 -18.25 -19.67 -12.22
CA PHE A 406 -18.53 -21.08 -11.93
C PHE A 406 -18.62 -21.42 -10.41
N LEU A 407 -18.38 -20.46 -9.51
CA LEU A 407 -18.60 -20.66 -8.08
C LEU A 407 -20.05 -21.06 -7.80
N HIS A 408 -20.22 -22.07 -6.95
CA HIS A 408 -21.52 -22.47 -6.39
C HIS A 408 -21.55 -22.09 -4.92
N LEU A 409 -22.05 -20.91 -4.61
CA LEU A 409 -22.10 -20.43 -3.24
C LEU A 409 -23.27 -21.07 -2.49
N THR A 410 -23.04 -21.45 -1.23
CA THR A 410 -24.05 -22.17 -0.44
C THR A 410 -25.24 -21.24 -0.11
N GLY A 411 -24.98 -19.93 -0.04
CA GLY A 411 -25.99 -18.88 0.17
C GLY A 411 -26.87 -18.52 -1.04
N ASP A 412 -26.58 -19.01 -2.26
CA ASP A 412 -27.34 -18.66 -3.49
C ASP A 412 -28.83 -19.10 -3.45
N LYS A 413 -29.26 -19.85 -2.42
CA LYS A 413 -30.65 -20.32 -2.23
C LYS A 413 -31.44 -19.59 -1.14
N THR A 414 -30.79 -18.80 -0.30
CA THR A 414 -31.48 -18.00 0.72
C THR A 414 -31.48 -16.55 0.29
N ASN A 415 -32.58 -16.12 -0.33
CA ASN A 415 -33.00 -14.72 -0.23
C ASN A 415 -32.86 -14.33 1.25
N ILE A 416 -32.06 -13.30 1.53
CA ILE A 416 -31.83 -12.80 2.88
C ILE A 416 -33.21 -12.56 3.50
N SER A 417 -33.55 -13.30 4.56
CA SER A 417 -34.83 -13.15 5.25
C SER A 417 -35.02 -11.68 5.62
N ASN A 418 -36.19 -11.12 5.32
CA ASN A 418 -36.47 -9.68 5.46
C ASN A 418 -36.55 -9.20 6.93
N ASP A 419 -36.08 -10.00 7.89
CA ASP A 419 -36.42 -9.91 9.30
C ASP A 419 -35.31 -9.29 10.18
N ASP A 420 -34.05 -9.22 9.69
CA ASP A 420 -32.91 -8.67 10.44
C ASP A 420 -32.74 -7.14 10.32
N ILE A 421 -33.76 -6.41 9.86
CA ILE A 421 -33.85 -4.95 9.98
C ILE A 421 -35.17 -4.59 10.67
N PRO A 422 -35.15 -3.97 11.87
CA PRO A 422 -36.37 -3.60 12.59
C PRO A 422 -37.03 -2.36 11.96
N GLY A 423 -37.73 -2.56 10.84
CA GLY A 423 -38.24 -1.45 10.02
C GLY A 423 -39.20 -1.86 8.90
N GLY A 424 -40.26 -2.59 9.26
CA GLY A 424 -41.58 -2.68 8.60
C GLY A 424 -41.73 -2.57 7.07
N ASN A 425 -42.31 -3.61 6.47
CA ASN A 425 -43.32 -3.54 5.39
C ASN A 425 -43.16 -2.42 4.33
N GLU A 426 -42.15 -2.50 3.46
CA GLU A 426 -42.29 -1.96 2.10
C GLU A 426 -41.67 -2.87 1.03
N ASN A 427 -42.52 -3.70 0.41
CA ASN A 427 -42.25 -4.35 -0.89
C ASN A 427 -42.23 -3.35 -2.08
N LYS A 428 -41.91 -2.07 -1.82
CA LYS A 428 -41.66 -1.10 -2.89
C LYS A 428 -40.25 -1.31 -3.41
N LYS A 429 -40.11 -1.38 -4.74
CA LYS A 429 -38.84 -1.29 -5.44
C LYS A 429 -38.18 0.05 -5.08
N THR A 430 -37.39 0.10 -4.01
CA THR A 430 -36.64 1.30 -3.65
C THR A 430 -35.68 1.62 -4.78
N ASN A 431 -35.81 2.82 -5.37
CA ASN A 431 -34.97 3.22 -6.49
C ASN A 431 -33.50 3.02 -6.11
N TYR A 432 -32.73 2.37 -6.99
CA TYR A 432 -31.32 2.03 -6.72
C TYR A 432 -30.50 3.27 -6.27
N PHE A 433 -30.80 4.43 -6.83
CA PHE A 433 -30.23 5.72 -6.41
C PHE A 433 -30.57 6.10 -4.95
N LYS A 434 -31.82 5.90 -4.49
CA LYS A 434 -32.20 6.07 -3.07
C LYS A 434 -31.47 5.06 -2.17
N ALA A 435 -31.25 3.83 -2.64
CA ALA A 435 -30.48 2.82 -1.91
C ALA A 435 -28.98 3.20 -1.80
N ILE A 436 -28.39 3.77 -2.86
CA ILE A 436 -27.02 4.33 -2.83
C ILE A 436 -26.93 5.49 -1.83
N ILE A 437 -27.83 6.48 -1.91
CA ILE A 437 -27.83 7.63 -0.97
C ILE A 437 -27.98 7.14 0.48
N LYS A 438 -28.91 6.21 0.74
CA LYS A 438 -29.04 5.56 2.06
C LYS A 438 -27.76 4.85 2.46
N GLY A 439 -27.06 4.18 1.53
CA GLY A 439 -25.75 3.56 1.75
C GLY A 439 -24.67 4.56 2.17
N PHE A 440 -24.55 5.71 1.48
CA PHE A 440 -23.62 6.78 1.87
C PHE A 440 -23.94 7.37 3.26
N ILE A 441 -25.22 7.60 3.57
CA ILE A 441 -25.65 8.09 4.89
C ILE A 441 -25.31 7.08 5.98
N LEU A 442 -25.64 5.79 5.77
CA LEU A 442 -25.32 4.71 6.71
C LEU A 442 -23.80 4.51 6.88
N PHE A 443 -23.02 4.67 5.81
CA PHE A 443 -21.57 4.64 5.88
C PHE A 443 -21.01 5.79 6.72
N GLY A 444 -21.48 7.02 6.50
CA GLY A 444 -21.10 8.18 7.32
C GLY A 444 -21.48 8.01 8.80
N GLN A 445 -22.67 7.48 9.08
CA GLN A 445 -23.10 7.11 10.44
C GLN A 445 -22.22 6.01 11.05
N SER A 446 -21.81 5.02 10.27
CA SER A 446 -20.91 3.94 10.71
C SER A 446 -19.51 4.46 11.04
N VAL A 447 -18.95 5.35 10.21
CA VAL A 447 -17.67 6.02 10.47
C VAL A 447 -17.74 6.88 11.73
N TYR A 448 -18.81 7.68 11.89
CA TYR A 448 -19.02 8.48 13.10
C TYR A 448 -19.16 7.62 14.36
N LEU A 449 -19.96 6.55 14.30
CA LEU A 449 -20.14 5.62 15.42
C LEU A 449 -18.84 4.86 15.75
N GLY A 450 -18.06 4.47 14.74
CA GLY A 450 -16.76 3.82 14.92
C GLY A 450 -15.74 4.72 15.61
N GLY A 451 -15.62 5.97 15.15
CA GLY A 451 -14.79 6.98 15.80
C GLY A 451 -15.23 7.25 17.24
N LYS A 452 -16.55 7.35 17.47
CA LYS A 452 -17.12 7.47 18.82
C LYS A 452 -16.74 6.28 19.71
N ILE A 453 -16.85 5.05 19.24
CA ILE A 453 -16.47 3.84 19.99
C ILE A 453 -14.98 3.85 20.35
N ILE A 454 -14.10 4.22 19.42
CA ILE A 454 -12.64 4.25 19.62
C ILE A 454 -12.23 5.35 20.61
N PHE A 455 -12.71 6.58 20.43
CA PHE A 455 -12.25 7.72 21.22
C PHE A 455 -12.95 7.85 22.59
N GLN A 456 -14.17 7.34 22.75
CA GLN A 456 -14.83 7.34 24.07
C GLN A 456 -14.35 6.21 24.99
N ASN A 457 -13.93 5.06 24.43
CA ASN A 457 -13.48 3.92 25.22
C ASN A 457 -11.96 3.82 25.22
N ARG A 458 -11.32 4.05 26.37
CA ARG A 458 -9.87 3.86 26.56
C ARG A 458 -9.36 2.46 26.12
N LYS A 459 -10.22 1.43 26.14
CA LYS A 459 -9.91 0.07 25.63
C LYS A 459 -9.60 0.03 24.13
N TYR A 460 -10.12 0.97 23.34
CA TYR A 460 -10.04 0.97 21.87
C TYR A 460 -9.22 2.10 21.27
N PHE A 461 -8.89 3.14 22.05
CA PHE A 461 -8.12 4.30 21.59
C PHE A 461 -6.82 3.95 20.83
N TRP A 462 -6.10 2.92 21.29
CA TRP A 462 -4.86 2.43 20.68
C TRP A 462 -5.02 1.77 19.30
N LEU A 463 -6.25 1.38 18.92
CA LEU A 463 -6.51 0.79 17.60
C LEU A 463 -6.30 1.79 16.47
N PHE A 464 -6.60 3.08 16.68
CA PHE A 464 -6.39 4.11 15.65
C PHE A 464 -4.92 4.20 15.19
N PRO A 465 -3.92 4.45 16.07
CA PRO A 465 -2.52 4.50 15.66
C PRO A 465 -2.03 3.14 15.16
N CYS A 466 -2.33 2.04 15.87
CA CYS A 466 -1.86 0.70 15.50
C CYS A 466 -2.47 0.14 14.21
N TYR A 467 -3.57 0.71 13.70
CA TYR A 467 -4.21 0.28 12.46
C TYR A 467 -4.06 1.32 11.35
N SER A 468 -4.60 2.53 11.56
CA SER A 468 -4.71 3.52 10.49
C SER A 468 -3.37 4.16 10.12
N LEU A 469 -2.47 4.37 11.10
CA LEU A 469 -1.13 4.90 10.81
C LEU A 469 -0.18 3.81 10.30
N GLN A 470 -0.32 2.58 10.81
CA GLN A 470 0.47 1.42 10.40
C GLN A 470 0.22 1.09 8.92
N LEU A 471 -1.06 0.93 8.53
CA LEU A 471 -1.47 0.71 7.14
C LEU A 471 -1.09 1.89 6.21
N TYR A 472 -1.13 3.13 6.73
CA TYR A 472 -0.65 4.32 6.02
C TYR A 472 0.84 4.24 5.71
N VAL A 473 1.68 3.93 6.70
CA VAL A 473 3.13 3.84 6.54
C VAL A 473 3.50 2.75 5.55
N HIS A 474 2.95 1.54 5.71
CA HIS A 474 3.23 0.43 4.81
C HIS A 474 2.93 0.78 3.34
N ARG A 475 1.71 1.28 3.07
CA ARG A 475 1.31 1.67 1.71
C ARG A 475 2.06 2.89 1.18
N TYR A 476 2.58 3.75 2.06
CA TYR A 476 3.42 4.90 1.68
C TYR A 476 4.86 4.47 1.35
N ILE A 477 5.40 3.47 2.04
CA ILE A 477 6.68 2.84 1.70
C ILE A 477 6.62 2.21 0.30
N GLU A 478 5.58 1.41 0.04
CA GLU A 478 5.42 0.70 -1.25
C GLU A 478 5.09 1.63 -2.42
N ASN A 479 4.09 2.48 -2.29
CA ASN A 479 3.52 3.23 -3.42
C ASN A 479 3.97 4.71 -3.45
N GLY A 480 4.56 5.21 -2.36
CA GLY A 480 5.19 6.53 -2.29
C GLY A 480 6.70 6.43 -2.47
N ILE A 481 7.40 5.80 -1.52
CA ILE A 481 8.86 5.79 -1.42
C ILE A 481 9.53 4.91 -2.49
N ALA A 482 9.05 3.69 -2.77
CA ALA A 482 9.71 2.82 -3.75
C ALA A 482 9.78 3.41 -5.18
N PRO A 483 8.73 4.05 -5.73
CA PRO A 483 8.82 4.78 -7.01
C PRO A 483 9.85 5.92 -7.00
N GLN A 484 9.98 6.64 -5.88
CA GLN A 484 10.97 7.73 -5.74
C GLN A 484 12.40 7.19 -5.78
N ILE A 485 12.69 6.14 -5.00
CA ILE A 485 13.99 5.46 -5.01
C ILE A 485 14.31 4.97 -6.42
N ALA A 486 13.39 4.23 -7.03
CA ALA A 486 13.56 3.68 -8.37
C ALA A 486 13.88 4.80 -9.39
N LYS A 487 13.05 5.84 -9.47
CA LYS A 487 13.17 6.88 -10.50
C LYS A 487 14.30 7.89 -10.25
N ARG A 488 14.50 8.36 -9.01
CA ARG A 488 15.43 9.47 -8.69
C ARG A 488 16.72 9.03 -8.03
N TYR A 489 16.80 7.80 -7.53
CA TYR A 489 18.02 7.28 -6.89
C TYR A 489 18.67 6.18 -7.72
N LEU A 490 17.88 5.38 -8.42
CA LEU A 490 18.35 4.34 -9.33
C LEU A 490 18.10 4.68 -10.82
N ASN A 491 17.64 5.89 -11.13
CA ASN A 491 17.38 6.42 -12.49
C ASN A 491 16.48 5.53 -13.39
N ASN A 492 15.79 4.54 -12.82
CA ASN A 492 14.98 3.55 -13.54
C ASN A 492 13.72 3.24 -12.73
N SER A 493 12.57 3.74 -13.20
CA SER A 493 11.26 3.55 -12.57
C SER A 493 10.72 2.11 -12.68
N GLU A 494 11.19 1.33 -13.67
CA GLU A 494 10.81 -0.07 -13.85
C GLU A 494 11.23 -0.91 -12.62
N TRP A 495 12.34 -0.56 -11.98
CA TRP A 495 12.87 -1.22 -10.79
C TRP A 495 12.04 -1.00 -9.52
N SER A 496 11.06 -0.10 -9.52
CA SER A 496 10.08 0.04 -8.42
C SER A 496 9.37 -1.28 -8.12
N GLN A 497 9.11 -2.09 -9.16
CA GLN A 497 8.43 -3.37 -9.03
C GLN A 497 9.30 -4.50 -8.49
N ILE A 498 10.63 -4.37 -8.62
CA ILE A 498 11.57 -5.27 -7.94
C ILE A 498 11.56 -4.96 -6.44
N ILE A 499 11.55 -3.67 -6.08
CA ILE A 499 11.50 -3.20 -4.68
C ILE A 499 10.17 -3.60 -4.01
N VAL A 500 9.02 -3.33 -4.66
CA VAL A 500 7.69 -3.73 -4.18
C VAL A 500 7.54 -5.26 -4.13
N GLY A 501 8.10 -6.00 -5.09
CA GLY A 501 8.15 -7.47 -5.03
C GLY A 501 8.90 -8.00 -3.79
N GLY A 502 9.88 -7.25 -3.28
CA GLY A 502 10.51 -7.50 -1.97
C GLY A 502 9.55 -7.33 -0.80
N SER A 503 8.71 -6.30 -0.81
CA SER A 503 7.63 -6.07 0.17
C SER A 503 6.61 -7.21 0.15
N ASN A 504 6.05 -7.53 -1.02
CA ASN A 504 5.08 -8.62 -1.19
C ASN A 504 5.65 -9.98 -0.73
N PHE A 505 6.97 -10.21 -0.90
CA PHE A 505 7.63 -11.42 -0.42
C PHE A 505 7.81 -11.41 1.11
N GLY A 506 8.04 -10.24 1.68
CA GLY A 506 7.89 -9.98 3.11
C GLY A 506 6.49 -10.34 3.62
N GLU A 507 5.43 -9.84 2.98
CA GLU A 507 4.03 -10.11 3.36
C GLU A 507 3.74 -11.61 3.37
N LEU A 508 4.15 -12.34 2.33
CA LEU A 508 4.05 -13.80 2.25
C LEU A 508 4.76 -14.50 3.43
N LEU A 509 5.99 -14.10 3.76
CA LEU A 509 6.74 -14.66 4.89
C LEU A 509 6.10 -14.32 6.25
N GLY A 510 5.56 -13.10 6.40
CA GLY A 510 4.85 -12.66 7.60
C GLY A 510 3.58 -13.47 7.85
N ALA A 511 2.74 -13.65 6.82
CA ALA A 511 1.54 -14.48 6.87
C ALA A 511 1.87 -15.95 7.23
N ILE A 512 2.92 -16.52 6.63
CA ILE A 512 3.41 -17.87 6.96
C ILE A 512 3.88 -17.94 8.42
N ALA A 513 4.60 -16.93 8.91
CA ALA A 513 5.07 -16.88 10.29
C ALA A 513 3.90 -16.80 11.29
N VAL A 514 2.89 -15.94 11.04
CA VAL A 514 1.66 -15.89 11.84
C VAL A 514 0.97 -17.24 11.85
N PHE A 515 0.78 -17.88 10.69
CA PHE A 515 0.11 -19.19 10.60
C PHE A 515 0.77 -20.25 11.49
N PHE A 516 2.10 -20.38 11.47
CA PHE A 516 2.81 -21.33 12.32
C PHE A 516 2.88 -20.91 13.80
N LEU A 517 2.96 -19.61 14.10
CA LEU A 517 3.13 -19.10 15.46
C LEU A 517 1.82 -18.79 16.20
N THR A 518 0.66 -18.79 15.54
CA THR A 518 -0.67 -18.47 16.13
C THR A 518 -0.96 -19.20 17.45
N LYS A 519 -0.50 -20.44 17.63
CA LYS A 519 -0.68 -21.19 18.89
C LYS A 519 0.15 -20.64 20.06
N LYS A 520 1.33 -20.08 19.77
CA LYS A 520 2.32 -19.56 20.73
C LYS A 520 2.13 -18.06 20.97
N ILE A 521 1.83 -17.31 19.91
CA ILE A 521 1.68 -15.86 19.90
C ILE A 521 0.22 -15.55 19.62
N ARG A 522 -0.55 -15.26 20.68
CA ARG A 522 -1.99 -14.96 20.60
C ARG A 522 -2.28 -13.47 20.54
N SER A 523 -1.32 -12.63 20.94
CA SER A 523 -1.50 -11.19 21.04
C SER A 523 -1.06 -10.47 19.77
N PRO A 524 -1.84 -9.53 19.21
CA PRO A 524 -1.38 -8.68 18.11
C PRO A 524 -0.24 -7.74 18.54
N ILE A 525 -0.10 -7.45 19.83
CA ILE A 525 0.92 -6.54 20.37
C ILE A 525 2.35 -7.04 20.12
N PHE A 526 2.56 -8.37 20.03
CA PHE A 526 3.88 -8.90 19.68
C PHE A 526 4.28 -8.46 18.27
N TRP A 527 3.38 -8.64 17.31
CA TRP A 527 3.59 -8.29 15.91
C TRP A 527 3.77 -6.78 15.78
N LEU A 528 2.87 -5.98 16.37
CA LEU A 528 2.92 -4.51 16.29
C LEU A 528 4.25 -3.93 16.77
N ARG A 529 4.84 -4.52 17.83
CA ARG A 529 6.16 -4.12 18.32
C ARG A 529 7.30 -4.58 17.41
N LEU A 530 7.14 -5.72 16.77
CA LEU A 530 8.09 -6.21 15.78
C LEU A 530 8.06 -5.31 14.54
N ASP A 531 6.88 -5.00 13.98
CA ASP A 531 6.73 -4.08 12.84
C ASP A 531 7.34 -2.71 13.13
N CYS A 532 7.07 -2.12 14.31
CA CYS A 532 7.72 -0.88 14.74
C CYS A 532 9.26 -0.92 14.63
N ILE A 533 9.90 -2.04 15.00
CA ILE A 533 11.35 -2.22 14.92
C ILE A 533 11.79 -2.44 13.47
N LEU A 534 11.07 -3.27 12.70
CA LEU A 534 11.40 -3.55 11.31
C LEU A 534 11.28 -2.31 10.43
N LEU A 535 10.27 -1.45 10.65
CA LEU A 535 10.09 -0.16 9.99
C LEU A 535 11.32 0.77 10.12
N LEU A 536 12.08 0.70 11.21
CA LEU A 536 13.27 1.53 11.41
C LEU A 536 14.43 1.16 10.46
N ILE A 537 14.40 -0.01 9.82
CA ILE A 537 15.38 -0.40 8.79
C ILE A 537 15.39 0.58 7.60
N VAL A 538 14.30 1.34 7.40
CA VAL A 538 14.19 2.38 6.36
C VAL A 538 15.30 3.44 6.44
N TRP A 539 15.90 3.67 7.62
CA TRP A 539 17.05 4.55 7.80
C TRP A 539 18.28 4.17 6.98
N TYR A 540 18.40 2.91 6.55
CA TYR A 540 19.46 2.48 5.63
C TYR A 540 19.40 3.22 4.28
N ILE A 541 18.19 3.44 3.76
CA ILE A 541 17.96 3.87 2.38
C ILE A 541 18.55 5.27 2.08
N PRO A 542 18.32 6.32 2.90
CA PRO A 542 18.90 7.63 2.62
C PRO A 542 20.43 7.62 2.59
N PHE A 543 21.09 6.74 3.37
CA PHE A 543 22.55 6.67 3.49
C PHE A 543 23.22 5.73 2.50
N TYR A 544 22.49 4.81 1.86
CA TYR A 544 23.03 3.83 0.93
C TYR A 544 23.45 4.41 -0.43
N ASN A 545 24.71 4.83 -0.58
CA ASN A 545 25.21 5.48 -1.81
C ASN A 545 25.94 4.51 -2.77
N PRO A 546 25.31 4.02 -3.84
CA PRO A 546 25.98 3.16 -4.82
C PRO A 546 26.91 3.96 -5.73
N SER A 547 28.09 3.42 -6.02
CA SER A 547 29.06 4.03 -6.96
C SER A 547 28.70 3.86 -8.43
N SER A 548 27.84 2.88 -8.75
CA SER A 548 27.32 2.65 -10.10
C SER A 548 25.88 2.17 -10.03
N VAL A 549 25.01 2.78 -10.85
CA VAL A 549 23.60 2.41 -10.91
C VAL A 549 23.44 1.10 -11.68
N SER A 550 22.89 0.07 -11.04
CA SER A 550 22.59 -1.21 -11.69
C SER A 550 21.51 -2.00 -10.95
N ILE A 551 20.85 -2.93 -11.62
CA ILE A 551 19.74 -3.74 -11.09
C ILE A 551 20.08 -4.51 -9.79
N LYS A 552 21.36 -4.80 -9.53
CA LYS A 552 21.81 -5.39 -8.25
C LYS A 552 21.42 -4.53 -7.03
N HIS A 553 21.40 -3.21 -7.21
CA HIS A 553 21.04 -2.24 -6.18
C HIS A 553 19.52 -2.23 -5.92
N ALA A 554 18.70 -2.42 -6.97
CA ALA A 554 17.26 -2.61 -6.81
C ALA A 554 16.95 -3.87 -5.98
N TRP A 555 17.68 -4.97 -6.22
CA TRP A 555 17.56 -6.19 -5.41
C TRP A 555 18.01 -6.02 -3.95
N LEU A 556 19.09 -5.27 -3.70
CA LEU A 556 19.52 -5.01 -2.32
C LEU A 556 18.51 -4.13 -1.57
N ILE A 557 17.91 -3.14 -2.24
CA ILE A 557 16.84 -2.34 -1.64
C ILE A 557 15.57 -3.19 -1.47
N ALA A 558 15.21 -4.07 -2.41
CA ALA A 558 14.12 -5.03 -2.24
C ALA A 558 14.31 -5.93 -1.00
N LEU A 559 15.54 -6.36 -0.71
CA LEU A 559 15.86 -7.10 0.52
C LEU A 559 15.63 -6.26 1.79
N SER A 560 15.86 -4.94 1.73
CA SER A 560 15.52 -4.03 2.84
C SER A 560 14.01 -3.76 2.98
N PHE A 561 13.19 -4.07 1.96
CA PHE A 561 11.73 -3.96 2.00
C PHE A 561 11.04 -5.22 2.55
N LEU A 562 11.67 -6.39 2.46
CA LEU A 562 11.16 -7.66 3.00
C LEU A 562 10.77 -7.53 4.49
N PRO A 563 11.57 -6.91 5.39
CA PRO A 563 11.16 -6.65 6.77
C PRO A 563 9.87 -5.84 6.93
N PHE A 564 9.60 -4.85 6.06
CA PHE A 564 8.40 -4.01 6.15
C PHE A 564 7.15 -4.83 5.83
N GLY A 565 7.16 -5.59 4.73
CA GLY A 565 6.07 -6.50 4.38
C GLY A 565 5.87 -7.60 5.44
N PHE A 566 6.96 -8.13 6.01
CA PHE A 566 6.89 -9.16 7.05
C PHE A 566 6.19 -8.65 8.32
N GLY A 567 6.59 -7.46 8.79
CA GLY A 567 5.94 -6.82 9.93
C GLY A 567 4.47 -6.50 9.64
N SER A 568 4.22 -5.84 8.50
CA SER A 568 2.86 -5.41 8.15
C SER A 568 1.85 -6.56 7.97
N ALA A 569 2.23 -7.68 7.35
CA ALA A 569 1.34 -8.85 7.27
C ALA A 569 1.18 -9.54 8.64
N GLY A 570 2.21 -9.50 9.49
CA GLY A 570 2.12 -9.95 10.89
C GLY A 570 1.05 -9.17 11.67
N ASP A 571 1.04 -7.86 11.47
CA ASP A 571 0.12 -6.93 12.11
C ASP A 571 -1.29 -7.03 11.56
N ASP A 572 -1.49 -6.90 10.25
CA ASP A 572 -2.82 -6.88 9.64
C ASP A 572 -3.60 -8.18 9.95
N VAL A 573 -2.96 -9.34 9.82
CA VAL A 573 -3.61 -10.63 10.14
C VAL A 573 -3.94 -10.75 11.63
N SER A 574 -3.01 -10.40 12.53
CA SER A 574 -3.21 -10.58 13.97
C SER A 574 -4.13 -9.52 14.60
N LEU A 575 -4.06 -8.28 14.13
CA LEU A 575 -4.85 -7.15 14.61
C LEU A 575 -6.28 -7.21 14.08
N ASN A 576 -6.51 -7.56 12.80
CA ASN A 576 -7.87 -7.81 12.29
C ASN A 576 -8.57 -8.91 13.10
N ALA A 577 -7.88 -10.04 13.36
CA ALA A 577 -8.43 -11.13 14.17
C ALA A 577 -8.77 -10.67 15.60
N HIS A 578 -7.92 -9.84 16.22
CA HIS A 578 -8.20 -9.25 17.53
C HIS A 578 -9.45 -8.34 17.50
N ILE A 579 -9.52 -7.39 16.56
CA ILE A 579 -10.66 -6.46 16.44
C ILE A 579 -11.98 -7.25 16.24
N GLN A 580 -11.97 -8.27 15.37
CA GLN A 580 -13.12 -9.16 15.17
C GLN A 580 -13.53 -9.89 16.46
N SER A 581 -12.58 -10.45 17.21
CA SER A 581 -12.88 -11.18 18.46
C SER A 581 -13.41 -10.30 19.60
N VAL A 582 -13.01 -9.02 19.66
CA VAL A 582 -13.44 -8.12 20.74
C VAL A 582 -14.76 -7.42 20.42
N LEU A 583 -15.00 -7.03 19.16
CA LEU A 583 -16.18 -6.25 18.74
C LEU A 583 -17.34 -7.08 18.18
N SER A 584 -17.19 -8.40 18.06
CA SER A 584 -18.30 -9.32 17.78
C SER A 584 -19.21 -9.58 18.99
N LYS A 585 -18.80 -9.16 20.19
CA LYS A 585 -19.58 -9.35 21.43
C LYS A 585 -20.89 -8.53 21.39
N PRO A 586 -22.03 -9.11 21.85
CA PRO A 586 -23.36 -8.53 21.64
C PRO A 586 -23.64 -7.24 22.44
N GLU A 587 -22.80 -6.89 23.41
CA GLU A 587 -22.96 -5.78 24.36
C GLU A 587 -22.96 -4.38 23.72
N LEU A 588 -22.56 -4.24 22.45
CA LEU A 588 -22.42 -2.95 21.75
C LEU A 588 -23.41 -2.77 20.57
N LYS A 589 -24.44 -3.63 20.44
CA LYS A 589 -25.39 -3.59 19.31
C LYS A 589 -26.32 -2.37 19.36
N ASN A 590 -26.10 -1.39 18.49
CA ASN A 590 -27.19 -0.53 17.99
C ASN A 590 -28.06 -1.34 17.02
N LYS A 591 -29.38 -1.06 16.98
CA LYS A 591 -30.34 -1.85 16.19
C LYS A 591 -30.05 -1.91 14.69
N ASP A 592 -29.44 -0.87 14.12
CA ASP A 592 -29.26 -0.74 12.66
C ASP A 592 -27.80 -0.84 12.17
N ILE A 593 -26.80 -0.77 13.07
CA ILE A 593 -25.38 -0.70 12.70
C ILE A 593 -24.52 -1.57 13.63
N SER A 594 -23.75 -2.49 13.03
CA SER A 594 -22.78 -3.34 13.73
C SER A 594 -21.60 -2.52 14.28
N SER A 595 -21.23 -2.76 15.54
CA SER A 595 -20.11 -2.10 16.23
C SER A 595 -18.76 -2.44 15.57
N LEU A 596 -18.56 -3.71 15.19
CA LEU A 596 -17.41 -4.16 14.43
C LEU A 596 -17.33 -3.46 13.06
N GLY A 597 -18.45 -3.44 12.32
CA GLY A 597 -18.53 -2.77 11.02
C GLY A 597 -18.24 -1.27 11.11
N SER A 598 -18.75 -0.62 12.16
CA SER A 598 -18.50 0.80 12.45
C SER A 598 -17.03 1.10 12.70
N VAL A 599 -16.38 0.34 13.58
CA VAL A 599 -14.96 0.52 13.91
C VAL A 599 -14.07 0.27 12.70
N MET A 600 -14.31 -0.82 11.94
CA MET A 600 -13.54 -1.10 10.72
C MET A 600 -13.75 -0.02 9.65
N ALA A 601 -14.98 0.46 9.46
CA ALA A 601 -15.27 1.56 8.53
C ALA A 601 -14.51 2.84 8.91
N PHE A 602 -14.49 3.20 10.20
CA PHE A 602 -13.74 4.36 10.70
C PHE A 602 -12.22 4.20 10.49
N LEU A 603 -11.66 3.05 10.87
CA LEU A 603 -10.21 2.79 10.80
C LEU A 603 -9.69 2.81 9.36
N TYR A 604 -10.38 2.13 8.43
CA TYR A 604 -10.03 2.15 7.00
C TYR A 604 -10.24 3.53 6.38
N SER A 605 -11.36 4.21 6.66
CA SER A 605 -11.61 5.55 6.11
C SER A 605 -10.57 6.56 6.56
N SER A 606 -10.14 6.48 7.83
CA SER A 606 -9.09 7.34 8.37
C SER A 606 -7.75 7.10 7.67
N TYR A 607 -7.37 5.84 7.46
CA TYR A 607 -6.18 5.49 6.68
C TYR A 607 -6.25 6.08 5.25
N ILE A 608 -7.37 5.89 4.54
CA ILE A 608 -7.52 6.36 3.15
C ILE A 608 -7.51 7.90 3.06
N ILE A 609 -8.14 8.60 4.01
CA ILE A 609 -8.12 10.06 4.08
C ILE A 609 -6.70 10.57 4.36
N LEU A 610 -6.00 9.99 5.34
CA LEU A 610 -4.60 10.32 5.64
C LEU A 610 -3.71 10.08 4.41
N TYR A 611 -3.86 8.94 3.75
CA TYR A 611 -3.07 8.59 2.56
C TYR A 611 -3.34 9.55 1.40
N ALA A 612 -4.61 9.83 1.10
CA ALA A 612 -5.01 10.71 0.00
C ALA A 612 -4.58 12.17 0.20
N ILE A 613 -4.44 12.64 1.44
CA ILE A 613 -3.96 14.00 1.77
C ILE A 613 -2.44 14.06 1.87
N LEU A 614 -1.81 13.12 2.57
CA LEU A 614 -0.37 13.19 2.85
C LEU A 614 0.48 12.79 1.65
N ASN A 615 0.09 11.78 0.87
CA ASN A 615 0.92 11.29 -0.25
C ASN A 615 1.19 12.38 -1.32
N PRO A 616 0.22 13.21 -1.77
CA PRO A 616 0.49 14.34 -2.67
C PRO A 616 1.33 15.45 -2.02
N LEU A 617 1.10 15.75 -0.73
CA LEU A 617 1.83 16.81 -0.01
C LEU A 617 3.31 16.45 0.19
N LEU A 618 3.59 15.20 0.58
CA LEU A 618 4.94 14.67 0.68
C LEU A 618 5.60 14.58 -0.70
N GLY A 619 4.86 14.11 -1.71
CA GLY A 619 5.32 14.10 -3.10
C GLY A 619 5.76 15.49 -3.58
N LYS A 620 4.97 16.53 -3.31
CA LYS A 620 5.32 17.93 -3.59
C LYS A 620 6.59 18.39 -2.86
N TYR A 621 6.76 18.00 -1.61
CA TYR A 621 7.99 18.28 -0.85
C TYR A 621 9.21 17.59 -1.48
N ILE A 622 9.09 16.32 -1.87
CA ILE A 622 10.14 15.54 -2.53
C ILE A 622 10.51 16.14 -3.89
N ASP A 623 9.53 16.51 -4.71
CA ASP A 623 9.74 17.22 -5.98
C ASP A 623 10.46 18.56 -5.74
N SER A 624 10.04 19.33 -4.74
CA SER A 624 10.68 20.61 -4.38
C SER A 624 12.17 20.43 -4.00
N VAL A 625 12.48 19.45 -3.14
CA VAL A 625 13.86 19.14 -2.74
C VAL A 625 14.70 18.65 -3.92
N TYR A 626 14.12 17.83 -4.80
CA TYR A 626 14.79 17.35 -6.01
C TYR A 626 15.12 18.50 -6.97
N ASN A 627 14.16 19.39 -7.23
CA ASN A 627 14.36 20.53 -8.13
C ASN A 627 15.47 21.47 -7.62
N THR A 628 15.60 21.67 -6.29
CA THR A 628 16.67 22.49 -5.70
C THR A 628 18.03 21.79 -5.67
N ASN A 629 18.09 20.54 -5.21
CA ASN A 629 19.36 19.85 -4.87
C ASN A 629 19.83 18.84 -5.92
N GLN A 630 19.03 18.56 -6.96
CA GLN A 630 19.22 17.47 -7.93
C GLN A 630 19.39 16.08 -7.29
N THR A 631 18.90 15.91 -6.05
CA THR A 631 18.95 14.64 -5.31
C THR A 631 17.79 14.54 -4.33
N ILE A 632 17.21 13.34 -4.19
CA ILE A 632 16.12 13.09 -3.24
C ILE A 632 16.61 12.68 -1.85
N ARG A 633 17.92 12.48 -1.62
CA ARG A 633 18.43 11.96 -0.33
C ARG A 633 17.99 12.81 0.88
N PRO A 634 18.02 14.16 0.85
CA PRO A 634 17.51 14.96 1.96
C PRO A 634 16.01 14.75 2.18
N ALA A 635 15.22 14.61 1.10
CA ALA A 635 13.80 14.33 1.22
C ALA A 635 13.54 12.96 1.85
N LEU A 636 14.30 11.92 1.46
CA LEU A 636 14.20 10.57 2.05
C LEU A 636 14.60 10.54 3.53
N ILE A 637 15.50 11.42 4.00
CA ILE A 637 15.78 11.56 5.45
C ILE A 637 14.51 11.97 6.19
N TYR A 638 13.75 12.94 5.67
CA TYR A 638 12.54 13.43 6.35
C TYR A 638 11.31 12.53 6.13
N THR A 639 11.02 12.13 4.89
CA THR A 639 9.81 11.37 4.52
C THR A 639 9.95 9.87 4.75
N GLY A 640 11.17 9.34 4.63
CA GLY A 640 11.53 7.97 5.01
C GLY A 640 11.93 7.92 6.48
N GLY A 641 13.14 8.40 6.81
CA GLY A 641 13.70 8.28 8.15
C GLY A 641 12.85 8.88 9.28
N VAL A 642 12.72 10.21 9.31
CA VAL A 642 12.09 10.94 10.43
C VAL A 642 10.60 10.63 10.56
N GLN A 643 9.82 10.73 9.48
CA GLN A 643 8.38 10.47 9.49
C GLN A 643 8.05 9.04 9.96
N ILE A 644 8.73 8.03 9.42
CA ILE A 644 8.46 6.62 9.80
C ILE A 644 8.95 6.36 11.23
N THR A 645 10.03 6.99 11.68
CA THR A 645 10.46 6.92 13.09
C THR A 645 9.42 7.49 14.05
N ILE A 646 8.85 8.66 13.73
CA ILE A 646 7.80 9.28 14.55
C ILE A 646 6.56 8.37 14.60
N ILE A 647 6.14 7.81 13.47
CA ILE A 647 4.95 6.95 13.42
C ILE A 647 5.21 5.61 14.12
N SER A 648 6.37 4.97 13.91
CA SER A 648 6.81 3.78 14.64
C SER A 648 6.82 4.02 16.15
N PHE A 649 7.32 5.17 16.61
CA PHE A 649 7.30 5.54 18.03
C PHE A 649 5.86 5.73 18.57
N ILE A 650 4.98 6.37 17.81
CA ILE A 650 3.55 6.53 18.17
C ILE A 650 2.86 5.16 18.27
N ILE A 651 3.07 4.25 17.31
CA ILE A 651 2.52 2.89 17.33
C ILE A 651 3.09 2.13 18.53
N ALA A 652 4.41 2.15 18.73
CA ALA A 652 5.10 1.48 19.82
C ALA A 652 4.55 1.91 21.19
N ILE A 653 4.43 3.23 21.46
CA ILE A 653 3.79 3.76 22.68
C ILE A 653 2.34 3.27 22.79
N SER A 654 1.60 3.30 21.69
CA SER A 654 0.19 2.89 21.67
C SER A 654 0.01 1.41 22.05
N THR A 655 0.98 0.55 21.75
CA THR A 655 0.97 -0.86 22.22
C THR A 655 1.02 -1.01 23.75
N PHE A 656 1.38 0.03 24.52
CA PHE A 656 1.39 0.00 25.99
C PHE A 656 0.10 0.53 26.63
N ILE A 657 -0.86 1.03 25.85
CA ILE A 657 -2.15 1.54 26.34
C ILE A 657 -3.08 0.43 26.87
N PRO A 658 -3.16 -0.78 26.26
CA PRO A 658 -4.00 -1.86 26.77
C PRO A 658 -3.55 -2.35 28.16
N ARG A 659 -4.49 -2.85 28.97
CA ARG A 659 -4.15 -3.44 30.28
C ARG A 659 -3.22 -4.64 30.10
N ASN A 660 -2.29 -4.84 31.04
CA ASN A 660 -1.29 -5.93 31.05
C ASN A 660 -0.32 -5.98 29.85
N SER A 661 -0.30 -4.94 29.01
CA SER A 661 0.44 -4.89 27.75
C SER A 661 1.97 -4.88 27.84
N PHE A 662 2.55 -4.62 29.01
CA PHE A 662 4.02 -4.56 29.20
C PHE A 662 4.74 -5.89 28.90
N LYS A 663 4.03 -7.03 28.90
CA LYS A 663 4.59 -8.31 28.44
C LYS A 663 4.78 -8.30 26.91
N LEU A 664 5.76 -9.04 26.40
CA LEU A 664 6.03 -9.16 24.96
C LEU A 664 4.85 -9.76 24.17
N ASN A 665 4.14 -10.72 24.77
CA ASN A 665 2.94 -11.39 24.24
C ASN A 665 1.86 -11.41 25.34
N PRO A 666 1.13 -10.30 25.55
CA PRO A 666 0.19 -10.16 26.66
C PRO A 666 -1.18 -10.78 26.34
N SER A 667 -1.83 -11.37 27.35
CA SER A 667 -3.25 -11.75 27.29
C SER A 667 -4.13 -10.50 27.37
N LEU A 668 -4.84 -10.19 26.27
CA LEU A 668 -5.70 -9.01 26.14
C LEU A 668 -7.17 -9.35 26.45
N GLU A 669 -7.45 -9.58 27.73
CA GLU A 669 -8.82 -9.74 28.26
C GLU A 669 -9.35 -8.41 28.83
#